data_AF-A0A5P9NJA2-F1
#
_entry.id   AF-A0A5P9NJA2-F1
#
_cell.length_a   1.000
_cell.length_b   1.000
_cell.length_c   1.000
_cell.angle_alpha   90.00
_cell.angle_beta   90.00
_cell.angle_gamma   90.00
#
_symmetry.space_group_name_H-M   'P 1'
#
loop_
_entity.id
_entity.type
_entity.pdbx_description
1 polymer ?
#
loop_
_entity_poly.entity_id
_entity_poly.type
_entity_poly.pdbx_seq_one_letter_code
_entity_poly.pdbx_strand_id
1 'polypeptide(L)'
;MNKFNLTFWGEILPGRDPETVKARFAKMFDIREPEQLERFFSGETIVLRRNIERKVAAEYYAKLRKLGVEAELRKIDATGIATETETQRAHQEQAEKEKLAKRAKWEQARQEAEQEAQLRATKERERKLESSRQRQQRERREAQESEWKARQLEREREQLAQAARRQKEREKQAILRTEEERRRQEQAEARAQKDAEETARRRAEAEATAQRKAEEVQRKQAEAEERARLKAEESARKKAAREAARKTKAEAEAKRKAEAAERRAQEESQRRQEKADREAKAARQRAEREAQKKNEQELAAKKKAEREAAERERARQLALQREKDAAELRLRQEAEAEAAAKAAEIKRQEQERIERKRAEESARRQREAAARRAAQEAERVAREAEKARLKEEQEAHKARELALEQEREAERKRLEEQALARGAAELSTQKGLKVKSAAVRSAMELPRREKLGSGPSRKRQSGAPNDYRTHPFRNSAEVRSRATVARDSLKRTLAIAATILAATLLLTGRYISLDPTETVSGPSRIVAAPTGTLLVEAAGQLLIHDRSGTGKNTLSFLDLGLAADTRSLGFGPDGKLLVWGSAIETKTASEDTTGAGLWSCDLATEKCKALPKGVLASAPDNVVIHDLSGQMFVATAGTGELLKLDPTGEILSRTERAFAPSPALRLEMGLLFAGSAEGPAVSVLRYEDDAFGRQLDEVLLLPPRALEESQTQVHDFIRSGEYWWVSLRNPETASGGLYLFDSDWKYLRELAVPATLTSGHLTRWGQKILLFHPGTTEVLRFSSTGLAEVNYESDLLTEFIAEQHRSETISGAIWATVFSLCLVAVVGALTYTCHQYLRSLVYVNRPASGAEPLDQYSEHIVWVDPVEDRRRDLLRTGLGYGLICIAVLLLIAGLDASAHQALAAILALSGPAIGLLLYGRGESGHAGRVEDTLALVDHRDMYHLAHGARIHYRGPFLMIDDVVVFTGTALVPNLNPEQVRELIYPLARHGARVDRKTALIKLLEVRHPLAVGGVACAVSLLAALVVLVAGSF
;
A
#
# COMPACT_ATOMS: atom_id res chain seq x y z
N MET A 1 98.25 19.08 -58.68
CA MET A 1 98.22 20.44 -59.26
C MET A 1 97.77 21.42 -58.19
N ASN A 2 98.52 22.51 -57.94
CA ASN A 2 98.20 23.48 -56.88
C ASN A 2 96.95 24.29 -57.27
N LYS A 3 95.88 24.18 -56.48
CA LYS A 3 94.64 24.96 -56.65
C LYS A 3 94.61 26.12 -55.63
N PHE A 4 94.02 27.24 -56.04
CA PHE A 4 94.00 28.50 -55.30
C PHE A 4 92.57 28.99 -55.11
N ASN A 5 92.34 29.72 -54.03
CA ASN A 5 91.18 30.56 -53.81
C ASN A 5 91.59 32.01 -54.09
N LEU A 6 90.79 32.72 -54.89
CA LEU A 6 90.93 34.15 -55.13
C LEU A 6 90.06 34.91 -54.13
N THR A 7 90.69 35.60 -53.19
CA THR A 7 90.04 36.36 -52.12
C THR A 7 90.16 37.86 -52.34
N PHE A 8 89.12 38.59 -51.96
CA PHE A 8 88.97 40.03 -52.11
C PHE A 8 88.33 40.59 -50.85
N TRP A 9 88.90 41.65 -50.27
CA TRP A 9 88.41 42.24 -49.01
C TRP A 9 87.95 43.70 -49.17
N GLY A 10 87.68 44.15 -50.40
CA GLY A 10 87.08 45.48 -50.62
C GLY A 10 88.06 46.64 -50.81
N GLU A 11 89.37 46.39 -50.87
CA GLU A 11 90.38 47.46 -50.96
C GLU A 11 90.64 47.93 -52.42
N ILE A 12 90.71 49.25 -52.60
CA ILE A 12 90.92 49.93 -53.89
C ILE A 12 92.33 50.56 -53.89
N LEU A 13 93.08 50.37 -54.98
CA LEU A 13 94.45 50.87 -55.11
C LEU A 13 94.52 52.41 -55.06
N PRO A 14 95.53 52.99 -54.39
CA PRO A 14 95.65 54.44 -54.20
C PRO A 14 95.77 55.18 -55.54
N GLY A 15 95.08 56.32 -55.66
CA GLY A 15 95.05 57.16 -56.88
C GLY A 15 94.01 56.78 -57.93
N ARG A 16 93.05 55.90 -57.61
CA ARG A 16 91.92 55.54 -58.49
C ARG A 16 90.58 55.98 -57.90
N ASP A 17 89.66 56.39 -58.76
CA ASP A 17 88.31 56.84 -58.38
C ASP A 17 87.42 55.65 -57.90
N PRO A 18 86.90 55.66 -56.66
CA PRO A 18 86.16 54.54 -56.08
C PRO A 18 84.88 54.15 -56.83
N GLU A 19 84.10 55.12 -57.31
CA GLU A 19 82.82 54.85 -57.98
C GLU A 19 83.05 54.15 -59.33
N THR A 20 84.03 54.62 -60.09
CA THR A 20 84.42 54.00 -61.36
C THR A 20 84.94 52.57 -61.17
N VAL A 21 85.68 52.30 -60.09
CA VAL A 21 86.21 50.97 -59.78
C VAL A 21 85.07 50.01 -59.38
N LYS A 22 84.14 50.43 -58.52
CA LYS A 22 82.96 49.65 -58.13
C LYS A 22 82.08 49.29 -59.33
N ALA A 23 81.82 50.24 -60.24
CA ALA A 23 81.02 49.98 -61.44
C ALA A 23 81.69 48.97 -62.40
N ARG A 24 83.01 49.08 -62.59
CA ARG A 24 83.78 48.13 -63.40
C ARG A 24 83.86 46.74 -62.77
N PHE A 25 83.97 46.69 -61.44
CA PHE A 25 83.91 45.44 -60.67
C PHE A 25 82.55 44.75 -60.83
N ALA A 26 81.45 45.49 -60.65
CA ALA A 26 80.09 44.97 -60.86
C ALA A 26 79.89 44.39 -62.26
N LYS A 27 80.42 45.08 -63.29
CA LYS A 27 80.36 44.61 -64.69
C LYS A 27 81.19 43.34 -64.92
N MET A 28 82.33 43.17 -64.27
CA MET A 28 83.17 41.97 -64.43
C MET A 28 82.50 40.71 -63.85
N PHE A 29 81.69 40.87 -62.80
CA PHE A 29 81.01 39.76 -62.11
C PHE A 29 79.49 39.69 -62.38
N ASP A 30 78.97 40.51 -63.31
CA ASP A 30 77.54 40.65 -63.68
C ASP A 30 76.61 40.85 -62.47
N ILE A 31 77.02 41.70 -61.52
CA ILE A 31 76.23 42.03 -60.32
C ILE A 31 75.28 43.19 -60.67
N ARG A 32 73.97 42.93 -60.61
CA ARG A 32 72.92 43.90 -61.00
C ARG A 32 72.28 44.64 -59.83
N GLU A 33 72.42 44.11 -58.62
CA GLU A 33 71.82 44.68 -57.41
C GLU A 33 72.86 45.53 -56.64
N PRO A 34 72.58 46.83 -56.38
CA PRO A 34 73.56 47.75 -55.77
C PRO A 34 73.85 47.41 -54.30
N GLU A 35 72.89 46.88 -53.55
CA GLU A 35 73.09 46.45 -52.16
C GLU A 35 74.06 45.27 -52.06
N GLN A 36 74.04 44.38 -53.06
CA GLN A 36 74.95 43.25 -53.13
C GLN A 36 76.38 43.70 -53.47
N LEU A 37 76.53 44.74 -54.29
CA LEU A 37 77.84 45.32 -54.63
C LEU A 37 78.51 45.97 -53.40
N GLU A 38 77.76 46.72 -52.60
CA GLU A 38 78.31 47.35 -51.38
C GLU A 38 78.81 46.33 -50.37
N ARG A 39 78.18 45.15 -50.30
CA ARG A 39 78.67 44.04 -49.45
C ARG A 39 80.04 43.52 -49.87
N PHE A 40 80.45 43.62 -51.13
CA PHE A 40 81.79 43.19 -51.56
C PHE A 40 82.90 44.17 -51.15
N PHE A 41 82.54 45.42 -50.86
CA PHE A 41 83.46 46.48 -50.44
C PHE A 41 83.31 46.80 -48.94
N SER A 42 82.74 45.88 -48.16
CA SER A 42 82.48 46.03 -46.72
C SER A 42 83.72 45.92 -45.82
N GLY A 43 84.88 45.55 -46.38
CA GLY A 43 86.11 45.26 -45.62
C GLY A 43 86.25 43.78 -45.21
N GLU A 44 85.24 42.95 -45.44
CA GLU A 44 85.28 41.53 -45.09
C GLU A 44 85.93 40.70 -46.21
N THR A 45 86.78 39.72 -45.86
CA THR A 45 87.45 38.86 -46.84
C THR A 45 86.47 37.90 -47.50
N ILE A 46 86.12 38.17 -48.75
CA ILE A 46 85.19 37.39 -49.57
C ILE A 46 85.97 36.59 -50.61
N VAL A 47 85.59 35.32 -50.80
CA VAL A 47 86.20 34.47 -51.82
C VAL A 47 85.45 34.62 -53.15
N LEU A 48 86.05 35.31 -54.12
CA LEU A 48 85.43 35.58 -55.43
C LEU A 48 85.32 34.33 -56.30
N ARG A 49 86.38 33.49 -56.29
CA ARG A 49 86.37 32.18 -56.94
C ARG A 49 87.21 31.19 -56.15
N ARG A 50 86.66 29.99 -55.96
CA ARG A 50 87.32 28.90 -55.22
C ARG A 50 87.90 27.85 -56.16
N ASN A 51 88.94 27.16 -55.71
CA ASN A 51 89.50 25.96 -56.33
C ASN A 51 89.99 26.12 -57.79
N ILE A 52 90.53 27.30 -58.12
CA ILE A 52 91.01 27.62 -59.47
C ILE A 52 92.46 27.18 -59.69
N GLU A 53 92.75 26.71 -60.90
CA GLU A 53 94.12 26.31 -61.27
C GLU A 53 95.04 27.53 -61.35
N ARG A 54 96.32 27.32 -61.03
CA ARG A 54 97.34 28.39 -60.94
C ARG A 54 97.35 29.36 -62.12
N LYS A 55 97.18 28.87 -63.36
CA LYS A 55 97.20 29.70 -64.57
C LYS A 55 96.00 30.64 -64.65
N VAL A 56 94.80 30.10 -64.41
CA VAL A 56 93.55 30.88 -64.38
C VAL A 56 93.55 31.85 -63.20
N ALA A 57 94.06 31.42 -62.05
CA ALA A 57 94.19 32.24 -60.85
C ALA A 57 95.07 33.48 -61.05
N ALA A 58 96.21 33.31 -61.71
CA ALA A 58 97.10 34.42 -62.05
C ALA A 58 96.45 35.41 -63.05
N GLU A 59 95.70 34.92 -64.04
CA GLU A 59 94.99 35.77 -65.00
C GLU A 59 93.90 36.63 -64.33
N TYR A 60 93.11 36.04 -63.43
CA TYR A 60 92.09 36.78 -62.68
C TYR A 60 92.71 37.79 -61.70
N TYR A 61 93.77 37.42 -61.00
CA TYR A 61 94.52 38.35 -60.14
C TYR A 61 95.06 39.55 -60.93
N ALA A 62 95.64 39.32 -62.11
CA ALA A 62 96.13 40.39 -62.97
C ALA A 62 95.01 41.29 -63.52
N LYS A 63 93.84 40.73 -63.87
CA LYS A 63 92.67 41.50 -64.31
C LYS A 63 92.10 42.36 -63.20
N LEU A 64 91.97 41.83 -61.98
CA LEU A 64 91.49 42.58 -60.81
C LEU A 64 92.41 43.74 -60.46
N ARG A 65 93.73 43.52 -60.46
CA ARG A 65 94.70 44.59 -60.25
C ARG A 65 94.64 45.68 -61.33
N LYS A 66 94.41 45.32 -62.60
CA LYS A 66 94.18 46.28 -63.70
C LYS A 66 92.89 47.11 -63.53
N LEU A 67 91.88 46.56 -62.85
CA LEU A 67 90.62 47.26 -62.57
C LEU A 67 90.73 48.21 -61.38
N GLY A 68 91.86 48.18 -60.65
CA GLY A 68 92.11 49.07 -59.52
C GLY A 68 91.77 48.48 -58.15
N VAL A 69 91.52 47.17 -58.06
CA VAL A 69 91.22 46.48 -56.79
C VAL A 69 92.35 45.54 -56.36
N GLU A 70 92.55 45.40 -55.05
CA GLU A 70 93.54 44.50 -54.48
C GLU A 70 92.92 43.16 -54.10
N ALA A 71 93.49 42.05 -54.59
CA ALA A 71 93.04 40.70 -54.31
C ALA A 71 94.23 39.86 -53.82
N GLU A 72 93.99 38.73 -53.14
CA GLU A 72 95.00 37.77 -52.71
C GLU A 72 94.70 36.38 -53.28
N LEU A 73 95.75 35.62 -53.58
CA LEU A 73 95.66 34.22 -53.99
C LEU A 73 96.11 33.32 -52.84
N ARG A 74 95.15 32.68 -52.16
CA ARG A 74 95.44 31.69 -51.11
C ARG A 74 95.48 30.28 -51.68
N LYS A 75 96.58 29.56 -51.45
CA LYS A 75 96.72 28.15 -51.84
C LYS A 75 95.85 27.27 -50.92
N ILE A 76 95.16 26.28 -51.47
CA ILE A 76 94.33 25.34 -50.69
C ILE A 76 95.10 24.03 -50.51
N ASP A 77 95.24 23.58 -49.26
CA ASP A 77 95.79 22.28 -48.93
C ASP A 77 94.68 21.23 -48.71
N ALA A 78 95.03 19.94 -48.87
CA ALA A 78 94.11 18.83 -49.14
C ALA A 78 93.01 18.55 -48.08
N THR A 79 93.05 19.18 -46.90
CA THR A 79 92.05 19.04 -45.83
C THR A 79 90.78 19.88 -46.04
N GLY A 80 90.79 20.90 -46.91
CA GLY A 80 89.61 21.74 -47.18
C GLY A 80 88.57 21.14 -48.14
N ILE A 81 88.87 20.02 -48.81
CA ILE A 81 88.01 19.41 -49.84
C ILE A 81 87.07 18.34 -49.24
N ALA A 82 87.40 17.77 -48.08
CA ALA A 82 86.60 16.72 -47.43
C ALA A 82 85.34 17.27 -46.73
N THR A 83 85.42 18.43 -46.09
CA THR A 83 84.33 19.02 -45.29
C THR A 83 83.17 19.58 -46.15
N GLU A 84 83.44 19.96 -47.40
CA GLU A 84 82.40 20.48 -48.31
C GLU A 84 81.54 19.37 -48.97
N THR A 85 82.05 18.13 -49.08
CA THR A 85 81.31 17.02 -49.70
C THR A 85 80.22 16.44 -48.78
N GLU A 86 80.43 16.48 -47.46
CA GLU A 86 79.44 16.05 -46.47
C GLU A 86 78.28 17.05 -46.34
N THR A 87 78.59 18.36 -46.42
CA THR A 87 77.58 19.43 -46.29
C THR A 87 76.62 19.47 -47.49
N GLN A 88 77.09 19.16 -48.71
CA GLN A 88 76.24 19.11 -49.90
C GLN A 88 75.32 17.87 -49.95
N ARG A 89 75.79 16.70 -49.47
CA ARG A 89 74.96 15.50 -49.32
C ARG A 89 73.86 15.68 -48.27
N ALA A 90 74.16 16.34 -47.16
CA ALA A 90 73.17 16.64 -46.12
C ALA A 90 72.03 17.56 -46.61
N HIS A 91 72.35 18.58 -47.43
CA HIS A 91 71.32 19.47 -47.98
C HIS A 91 70.46 18.82 -49.08
N GLN A 92 71.01 17.92 -49.89
CA GLN A 92 70.22 17.16 -50.87
C GLN A 92 69.27 16.15 -50.19
N GLU A 93 69.73 15.44 -49.17
CA GLU A 93 68.87 14.55 -48.38
C GLU A 93 67.75 15.30 -47.65
N GLN A 94 68.01 16.51 -47.13
CA GLN A 94 66.98 17.32 -46.49
C GLN A 94 65.91 17.80 -47.48
N ALA A 95 66.30 18.25 -48.68
CA ALA A 95 65.36 18.69 -49.70
C ALA A 95 64.47 17.55 -50.23
N GLU A 96 65.02 16.34 -50.33
CA GLU A 96 64.27 15.15 -50.75
C GLU A 96 63.32 14.66 -49.66
N LYS A 97 63.75 14.68 -48.39
CA LYS A 97 62.89 14.41 -47.22
C LYS A 97 61.73 15.42 -47.12
N GLU A 98 61.97 16.69 -47.40
CA GLU A 98 60.91 17.71 -47.39
C GLU A 98 59.88 17.52 -48.51
N LYS A 99 60.31 17.09 -49.70
CA LYS A 99 59.39 16.74 -50.81
C LYS A 99 58.55 15.50 -50.50
N LEU A 100 59.17 14.47 -49.93
CA LEU A 100 58.46 13.26 -49.48
C LEU A 100 57.48 13.58 -48.35
N ALA A 101 57.87 14.40 -47.38
CA ALA A 101 56.99 14.86 -46.31
C ALA A 101 55.79 15.67 -46.84
N LYS A 102 56.00 16.55 -47.82
CA LYS A 102 54.89 17.28 -48.47
C LYS A 102 53.95 16.30 -49.19
N ARG A 103 54.46 15.35 -49.96
CA ARG A 103 53.62 14.34 -50.64
C ARG A 103 52.82 13.48 -49.66
N ALA A 104 53.46 12.99 -48.60
CA ALA A 104 52.78 12.22 -47.55
C ALA A 104 51.68 13.05 -46.86
N LYS A 105 51.93 14.35 -46.61
CA LYS A 105 50.94 15.25 -46.03
C LYS A 105 49.74 15.51 -46.95
N TRP A 106 49.97 15.60 -48.26
CA TRP A 106 48.90 15.71 -49.26
C TRP A 106 48.08 14.42 -49.40
N GLU A 107 48.71 13.25 -49.33
CA GLU A 107 48.02 11.95 -49.35
C GLU A 107 47.19 11.73 -48.08
N GLN A 108 47.70 12.12 -46.91
CA GLN A 108 46.94 12.09 -45.65
C GLN A 108 45.70 12.99 -45.71
N ALA A 109 45.86 14.24 -46.17
CA ALA A 109 44.72 15.16 -46.31
C ALA A 109 43.66 14.64 -47.30
N ARG A 110 44.07 13.92 -48.36
CA ARG A 110 43.15 13.28 -49.31
C ARG A 110 42.40 12.11 -48.67
N GLN A 111 43.08 11.25 -47.91
CA GLN A 111 42.46 10.12 -47.22
C GLN A 111 41.49 10.59 -46.13
N GLU A 112 41.83 11.65 -45.39
CA GLU A 112 40.94 12.27 -44.41
C GLU A 112 39.66 12.83 -45.08
N ALA A 113 39.80 13.50 -46.22
CA ALA A 113 38.65 14.01 -46.98
C ALA A 113 37.75 12.89 -47.52
N GLU A 114 38.32 11.78 -48.00
CA GLU A 114 37.56 10.61 -48.45
C GLU A 114 36.84 9.91 -47.29
N GLN A 115 37.50 9.78 -46.12
CA GLN A 115 36.86 9.24 -44.92
C GLN A 115 35.74 10.14 -44.40
N GLU A 116 35.92 11.46 -44.41
CA GLU A 116 34.89 12.40 -43.98
C GLU A 116 33.67 12.37 -44.94
N ALA A 117 33.91 12.24 -46.25
CA ALA A 117 32.85 12.07 -47.24
C ALA A 117 32.06 10.77 -47.02
N GLN A 118 32.74 9.66 -46.73
CA GLN A 118 32.08 8.39 -46.40
C GLN A 118 31.27 8.49 -45.11
N LEU A 119 31.79 9.17 -44.10
CA LEU A 119 31.12 9.35 -42.80
C LEU A 119 29.89 10.26 -42.91
N ARG A 120 29.92 11.27 -43.80
CA ARG A 120 28.74 12.10 -44.12
C ARG A 120 27.68 11.28 -44.85
N ALA A 121 28.08 10.45 -45.82
CA ALA A 121 27.15 9.59 -46.55
C ALA A 121 26.48 8.53 -45.65
N THR A 122 27.20 7.95 -44.69
CA THR A 122 26.63 7.00 -43.71
C THR A 122 25.67 7.70 -42.75
N LYS A 123 26.06 8.85 -42.18
CA LYS A 123 25.18 9.65 -41.31
C LYS A 123 23.89 10.10 -42.01
N GLU A 124 23.96 10.46 -43.29
CA GLU A 124 22.76 10.82 -44.06
C GLU A 124 21.85 9.60 -44.29
N ARG A 125 22.44 8.43 -44.53
CA ARG A 125 21.70 7.16 -44.64
C ARG A 125 21.00 6.79 -43.32
N GLU A 126 21.69 6.94 -42.20
CA GLU A 126 21.13 6.71 -40.87
C GLU A 126 19.99 7.67 -40.56
N ARG A 127 20.15 8.97 -40.83
CA ARG A 127 19.07 9.97 -40.67
C ARG A 127 17.83 9.64 -41.51
N LYS A 128 18.01 9.21 -42.76
CA LYS A 128 16.90 8.78 -43.62
C LYS A 128 16.21 7.53 -43.05
N LEU A 129 16.97 6.56 -42.57
CA LEU A 129 16.44 5.34 -41.94
C LEU A 129 15.67 5.67 -40.65
N GLU A 130 16.19 6.58 -39.85
CA GLU A 130 15.58 7.04 -38.61
C GLU A 130 14.28 7.80 -38.87
N SER A 131 14.25 8.71 -39.85
CA SER A 131 13.02 9.40 -40.26
C SER A 131 11.95 8.43 -40.78
N SER A 132 12.36 7.37 -41.49
CA SER A 132 11.44 6.33 -41.97
C SER A 132 10.88 5.50 -40.82
N ARG A 133 11.71 5.14 -39.84
CA ARG A 133 11.29 4.44 -38.62
C ARG A 133 10.34 5.29 -37.78
N GLN A 134 10.62 6.58 -37.61
CA GLN A 134 9.73 7.50 -36.89
C GLN A 134 8.37 7.64 -37.58
N ARG A 135 8.35 7.70 -38.92
CA ARG A 135 7.11 7.74 -39.70
C ARG A 135 6.29 6.44 -39.55
N GLN A 136 6.93 5.28 -39.66
CA GLN A 136 6.27 3.99 -39.44
C GLN A 136 5.75 3.81 -38.00
N GLN A 137 6.49 4.30 -36.99
CA GLN A 137 6.02 4.27 -35.61
C GLN A 137 4.82 5.19 -35.39
N ARG A 138 4.80 6.37 -36.02
CA ARG A 138 3.67 7.29 -35.95
C ARG A 138 2.42 6.70 -36.59
N GLU A 139 2.53 6.12 -37.78
CA GLU A 139 1.42 5.45 -38.47
C GLU A 139 0.88 4.25 -37.65
N ARG A 140 1.76 3.46 -37.01
CA ARG A 140 1.33 2.39 -36.10
C ARG A 140 0.60 2.89 -34.86
N ARG A 141 1.06 4.00 -34.26
CA ARG A 141 0.38 4.60 -33.09
C ARG A 141 -0.98 5.16 -33.46
N GLU A 142 -1.08 5.84 -34.61
CA GLU A 142 -2.36 6.36 -35.11
C GLU A 142 -3.34 5.22 -35.45
N ALA A 143 -2.87 4.13 -36.05
CA ALA A 143 -3.69 2.94 -36.30
C ALA A 143 -4.13 2.26 -34.99
N GLN A 144 -3.24 2.04 -34.03
CA GLN A 144 -3.58 1.46 -32.73
C GLN A 144 -4.57 2.33 -31.94
N GLU A 145 -4.43 3.66 -32.01
CA GLU A 145 -5.34 4.59 -31.37
C GLU A 145 -6.73 4.55 -32.03
N SER A 146 -6.82 4.42 -33.35
CA SER A 146 -8.09 4.26 -34.06
C SER A 146 -8.80 2.94 -33.70
N GLU A 147 -8.08 1.82 -33.64
CA GLU A 147 -8.63 0.53 -33.24
C GLU A 147 -9.08 0.54 -31.77
N TRP A 148 -8.30 1.16 -30.88
CA TRP A 148 -8.65 1.30 -29.48
C TRP A 148 -9.93 2.14 -29.30
N LYS A 149 -10.05 3.27 -30.00
CA LYS A 149 -11.25 4.13 -29.97
C LYS A 149 -12.48 3.39 -30.51
N ALA A 150 -12.34 2.61 -31.58
CA ALA A 150 -13.44 1.80 -32.13
C ALA A 150 -13.93 0.74 -31.13
N ARG A 151 -13.02 0.03 -30.46
CA ARG A 151 -13.36 -0.97 -29.43
C ARG A 151 -13.99 -0.34 -28.18
N GLN A 152 -13.58 0.87 -27.80
CA GLN A 152 -14.20 1.60 -26.69
C GLN A 152 -15.65 1.97 -27.01
N LEU A 153 -15.90 2.48 -28.22
CA LEU A 153 -17.26 2.85 -28.65
C LEU A 153 -18.19 1.64 -28.72
N GLU A 154 -17.68 0.49 -29.15
CA GLU A 154 -18.44 -0.77 -29.21
C GLU A 154 -18.80 -1.26 -27.80
N ARG A 155 -17.84 -1.25 -26.86
CA ARG A 155 -18.09 -1.58 -25.45
C ARG A 155 -19.10 -0.64 -24.78
N GLU A 156 -19.02 0.66 -25.08
CA GLU A 156 -19.94 1.65 -24.53
C GLU A 156 -21.37 1.40 -25.05
N ARG A 157 -21.52 1.06 -26.34
CA ARG A 157 -22.82 0.65 -26.92
C ARG A 157 -23.36 -0.62 -26.28
N GLU A 158 -22.53 -1.63 -26.04
CA GLU A 158 -22.94 -2.85 -25.35
C GLU A 158 -23.35 -2.59 -23.90
N GLN A 159 -22.61 -1.76 -23.18
CA GLN A 159 -22.93 -1.37 -21.80
C GLN A 159 -24.25 -0.61 -21.72
N LEU A 160 -24.49 0.33 -22.63
CA LEU A 160 -25.77 1.05 -22.71
C LEU A 160 -26.94 0.11 -23.04
N ALA A 161 -26.73 -0.86 -23.95
CA ALA A 161 -27.73 -1.87 -24.28
C ALA A 161 -28.03 -2.81 -23.10
N GLN A 162 -27.01 -3.23 -22.34
CA GLN A 162 -27.16 -4.05 -21.14
C GLN A 162 -27.85 -3.28 -20.00
N ALA A 163 -27.51 -2.00 -19.81
CA ALA A 163 -28.15 -1.12 -18.83
C ALA A 163 -29.64 -0.95 -19.13
N ALA A 164 -30.00 -0.72 -20.40
CA ALA A 164 -31.40 -0.61 -20.81
C ALA A 164 -32.20 -1.90 -20.59
N ARG A 165 -31.59 -3.08 -20.78
CA ARG A 165 -32.22 -4.39 -20.48
C ARG A 165 -32.46 -4.56 -18.99
N ARG A 166 -31.45 -4.26 -18.16
CA ARG A 166 -31.56 -4.33 -16.69
C ARG A 166 -32.60 -3.36 -16.13
N GLN A 167 -32.72 -2.17 -16.72
CA GLN A 167 -33.73 -1.20 -16.30
C GLN A 167 -35.15 -1.71 -16.57
N LYS A 168 -35.41 -2.23 -17.77
CA LYS A 168 -36.71 -2.84 -18.09
C LYS A 168 -37.06 -4.03 -17.18
N GLU A 169 -36.06 -4.83 -16.83
CA GLU A 169 -36.25 -5.97 -15.94
C GLU A 169 -36.53 -5.54 -14.49
N ARG A 170 -35.85 -4.48 -14.01
CA ARG A 170 -36.14 -3.85 -12.71
C ARG A 170 -37.53 -3.23 -12.66
N GLU A 171 -37.95 -2.53 -13.71
CA GLU A 171 -39.31 -1.98 -13.82
C GLU A 171 -40.36 -3.09 -13.79
N LYS A 172 -40.12 -4.20 -14.52
CA LYS A 172 -41.01 -5.37 -14.48
C LYS A 172 -41.07 -6.03 -13.11
N GLN A 173 -39.93 -6.18 -12.43
CA GLN A 173 -39.89 -6.73 -11.06
C GLN A 173 -40.53 -5.80 -10.03
N ALA A 174 -40.39 -4.47 -10.19
CA ALA A 174 -41.04 -3.50 -9.32
C ALA A 174 -42.57 -3.60 -9.42
N ILE A 175 -43.11 -3.71 -10.64
CA ILE A 175 -44.55 -3.88 -10.88
C ILE A 175 -45.06 -5.19 -10.25
N LEU A 176 -44.32 -6.29 -10.38
CA LEU A 176 -44.70 -7.58 -9.77
C LEU A 176 -44.68 -7.51 -8.25
N ARG A 177 -43.69 -6.84 -7.65
CA ARG A 177 -43.61 -6.65 -6.19
C ARG A 177 -44.75 -5.79 -5.66
N THR A 178 -45.09 -4.69 -6.34
CA THR A 178 -46.23 -3.85 -5.93
C THR A 178 -47.55 -4.60 -6.00
N GLU A 179 -47.73 -5.48 -7.00
CA GLU A 179 -48.93 -6.32 -7.12
C GLU A 179 -48.99 -7.39 -6.02
N GLU A 180 -47.84 -8.00 -5.68
CA GLU A 180 -47.75 -9.00 -4.61
C GLU A 180 -47.94 -8.38 -3.21
N GLU A 181 -47.37 -7.19 -2.96
CA GLU A 181 -47.57 -6.43 -1.73
C GLU A 181 -49.03 -6.04 -1.54
N ARG A 182 -49.72 -5.60 -2.61
CA ARG A 182 -51.15 -5.30 -2.57
C ARG A 182 -51.97 -6.53 -2.19
N ARG A 183 -51.69 -7.70 -2.78
CA ARG A 183 -52.36 -8.96 -2.42
C ARG A 183 -52.09 -9.38 -0.99
N ARG A 184 -50.87 -9.18 -0.48
CA ARG A 184 -50.53 -9.47 0.92
C ARG A 184 -51.25 -8.53 1.89
N GLN A 185 -51.39 -7.26 1.54
CA GLN A 185 -52.14 -6.28 2.33
C GLN A 185 -53.63 -6.65 2.39
N GLU A 186 -54.27 -6.96 1.25
CA GLU A 186 -55.66 -7.40 1.20
C GLU A 186 -55.89 -8.70 2.03
N GLN A 187 -54.95 -9.65 1.97
CA GLN A 187 -55.02 -10.86 2.80
C GLN A 187 -54.79 -10.60 4.29
N ALA A 188 -53.92 -9.66 4.64
CA ALA A 188 -53.67 -9.28 6.03
C ALA A 188 -54.86 -8.54 6.64
N GLU A 189 -55.49 -7.63 5.90
CA GLU A 189 -56.71 -6.94 6.33
C GLU A 189 -57.88 -7.92 6.52
N ALA A 190 -58.03 -8.90 5.63
CA ALA A 190 -59.05 -9.94 5.78
C ALA A 190 -58.81 -10.86 6.99
N ARG A 191 -57.54 -11.15 7.35
CA ARG A 191 -57.19 -11.89 8.57
C ARG A 191 -57.44 -11.06 9.82
N ALA A 192 -57.01 -9.79 9.81
CA ALA A 192 -57.22 -8.87 10.92
C ALA A 192 -58.72 -8.66 11.24
N GLN A 193 -59.59 -8.63 10.22
CA GLN A 193 -61.04 -8.55 10.43
C GLN A 193 -61.61 -9.81 11.10
N LYS A 194 -61.14 -11.00 10.71
CA LYS A 194 -61.56 -12.27 11.33
C LYS A 194 -61.07 -12.38 12.78
N ASP A 195 -59.81 -12.00 13.03
CA ASP A 195 -59.23 -12.01 14.37
C ASP A 195 -59.93 -10.97 15.28
N ALA A 196 -60.32 -9.81 14.74
CA ALA A 196 -61.09 -8.80 15.46
C ALA A 196 -62.51 -9.30 15.82
N GLU A 197 -63.18 -10.02 14.93
CA GLU A 197 -64.49 -10.60 15.20
C GLU A 197 -64.43 -11.74 16.24
N GLU A 198 -63.40 -12.59 16.15
CA GLU A 198 -63.18 -13.67 17.12
C GLU A 198 -62.81 -13.12 18.50
N THR A 199 -61.95 -12.11 18.57
CA THR A 199 -61.59 -11.45 19.84
C THR A 199 -62.78 -10.71 20.46
N ALA A 200 -63.67 -10.12 19.66
CA ALA A 200 -64.92 -9.52 20.15
C ALA A 200 -65.87 -10.58 20.75
N ARG A 201 -66.00 -11.76 20.12
CA ARG A 201 -66.78 -12.88 20.68
C ARG A 201 -66.19 -13.38 22.00
N ARG A 202 -64.88 -13.60 22.06
CA ARG A 202 -64.20 -14.05 23.29
C ARG A 202 -64.34 -13.03 24.43
N ARG A 203 -64.30 -11.73 24.13
CA ARG A 203 -64.54 -10.67 25.12
C ARG A 203 -65.98 -10.68 25.63
N ALA A 204 -66.97 -10.86 24.76
CA ALA A 204 -68.37 -10.96 25.16
C ALA A 204 -68.64 -12.20 26.04
N GLU A 205 -68.03 -13.35 25.72
CA GLU A 205 -68.11 -14.58 26.54
C GLU A 205 -67.39 -14.43 27.88
N ALA A 206 -66.24 -13.74 27.91
CA ALA A 206 -65.49 -13.43 29.12
C ALA A 206 -66.25 -12.45 30.04
N GLU A 207 -66.90 -11.43 29.48
CA GLU A 207 -67.74 -10.50 30.24
C GLU A 207 -68.99 -11.20 30.82
N ALA A 208 -69.63 -12.07 30.04
CA ALA A 208 -70.77 -12.86 30.51
C ALA A 208 -70.39 -13.84 31.64
N THR A 209 -69.21 -14.44 31.57
CA THR A 209 -68.69 -15.32 32.64
C THR A 209 -68.20 -14.53 33.85
N ALA A 210 -67.64 -13.34 33.67
CA ALA A 210 -67.26 -12.44 34.75
C ALA A 210 -68.48 -11.93 35.54
N GLN A 211 -69.58 -11.60 34.85
CA GLN A 211 -70.84 -11.20 35.50
C GLN A 211 -71.42 -12.32 36.36
N ARG A 212 -71.43 -13.57 35.86
CA ARG A 212 -71.88 -14.74 36.65
C ARG A 212 -71.01 -15.00 37.87
N LYS A 213 -69.68 -14.81 37.76
CA LYS A 213 -68.75 -14.94 38.89
C LYS A 213 -68.92 -13.81 39.90
N ALA A 214 -69.22 -12.59 39.46
CA ALA A 214 -69.47 -11.45 40.34
C ALA A 214 -70.75 -11.62 41.18
N GLU A 215 -71.83 -12.16 40.60
CA GLU A 215 -73.05 -12.52 41.36
C GLU A 215 -72.80 -13.64 42.37
N GLU A 216 -71.98 -14.64 42.02
CA GLU A 216 -71.63 -15.74 42.93
C GLU A 216 -70.76 -15.26 44.12
N VAL A 217 -69.85 -14.32 43.89
CA VAL A 217 -69.01 -13.70 44.93
C VAL A 217 -69.85 -12.84 45.87
N GLN A 218 -70.82 -12.07 45.36
CA GLN A 218 -71.77 -11.30 46.17
C GLN A 218 -72.61 -12.22 47.08
N ARG A 219 -73.06 -13.37 46.56
CA ARG A 219 -73.81 -14.37 47.36
C ARG A 219 -72.95 -15.00 48.48
N LYS A 220 -71.69 -15.31 48.19
CA LYS A 220 -70.75 -15.85 49.19
C LYS A 220 -70.30 -14.82 50.24
N GLN A 221 -70.23 -13.54 49.89
CA GLN A 221 -69.95 -12.46 50.84
C GLN A 221 -71.09 -12.26 51.84
N ALA A 222 -72.35 -12.36 51.42
CA ALA A 222 -73.52 -12.31 52.31
C ALA A 222 -73.55 -13.48 53.32
N GLU A 223 -73.21 -14.70 52.89
CA GLU A 223 -73.11 -15.88 53.77
C GLU A 223 -71.90 -15.82 54.73
N ALA A 224 -70.82 -15.15 54.34
CA ALA A 224 -69.61 -14.99 55.16
C ALA A 224 -69.79 -13.94 56.27
N GLU A 225 -70.51 -12.85 56.03
CA GLU A 225 -70.85 -11.83 57.03
C GLU A 225 -71.71 -12.41 58.17
N GLU A 226 -72.65 -13.30 57.85
CA GLU A 226 -73.49 -13.99 58.84
C GLU A 226 -72.67 -14.94 59.73
N ARG A 227 -71.71 -15.68 59.14
CA ARG A 227 -70.79 -16.56 59.88
C ARG A 227 -69.75 -15.80 60.71
N ALA A 228 -69.35 -14.59 60.29
CA ALA A 228 -68.46 -13.72 61.04
C ALA A 228 -69.12 -13.16 62.31
N ARG A 229 -70.42 -12.85 62.25
CA ARG A 229 -71.23 -12.42 63.41
C ARG A 229 -71.29 -13.48 64.52
N LEU A 230 -71.42 -14.76 64.15
CA LEU A 230 -71.47 -15.88 65.09
C LEU A 230 -70.11 -16.23 65.75
N LYS A 231 -68.98 -15.99 65.05
CA LYS A 231 -67.63 -16.23 65.59
C LYS A 231 -67.11 -15.11 66.50
N ALA A 232 -67.62 -13.88 66.33
CA ALA A 232 -67.26 -12.75 67.18
C ALA A 232 -67.71 -12.95 68.65
N GLU A 233 -68.85 -13.63 68.86
CA GLU A 233 -69.43 -13.90 70.18
C GLU A 233 -68.62 -14.94 71.00
N GLU A 234 -67.99 -15.91 70.34
CA GLU A 234 -67.20 -16.95 71.02
C GLU A 234 -65.79 -16.48 71.42
N SER A 235 -65.23 -15.54 70.65
CA SER A 235 -63.88 -14.99 70.87
C SER A 235 -63.77 -14.05 72.08
N ALA A 236 -64.91 -13.52 72.56
CA ALA A 236 -64.98 -12.67 73.75
C ALA A 236 -64.79 -13.46 75.06
N ARG A 237 -65.15 -14.76 75.09
CA ARG A 237 -65.04 -15.61 76.30
C ARG A 237 -63.64 -16.15 76.58
N LYS A 238 -62.77 -16.29 75.58
CA LYS A 238 -61.44 -16.91 75.73
C LYS A 238 -60.31 -15.91 76.06
N LYS A 239 -60.59 -14.60 76.02
CA LYS A 239 -59.63 -13.53 76.37
C LYS A 239 -59.49 -13.27 77.88
N ALA A 240 -60.47 -13.69 78.70
CA ALA A 240 -60.45 -13.49 80.15
C ALA A 240 -59.56 -14.47 80.95
N ALA A 241 -59.04 -15.54 80.32
CA ALA A 241 -58.29 -16.60 81.03
C ALA A 241 -56.76 -16.50 80.89
N ARG A 242 -56.22 -15.58 80.09
CA ARG A 242 -54.77 -15.47 79.82
C ARG A 242 -54.05 -14.36 80.61
N GLU A 243 -54.77 -13.63 81.45
CA GLU A 243 -54.21 -12.53 82.24
C GLU A 243 -53.68 -12.97 83.62
N ALA A 244 -53.98 -14.20 84.06
CA ALA A 244 -53.59 -14.74 85.37
C ALA A 244 -52.19 -15.39 85.44
N ALA A 245 -51.45 -15.50 84.32
CA ALA A 245 -50.19 -16.26 84.26
C ALA A 245 -48.92 -15.38 84.07
N ARG A 246 -48.97 -14.10 84.48
CA ARG A 246 -47.83 -13.15 84.38
C ARG A 246 -47.29 -12.66 85.72
N LYS A 247 -47.47 -13.43 86.81
CA LYS A 247 -46.95 -13.11 88.16
C LYS A 247 -46.13 -14.23 88.81
N THR A 248 -45.08 -14.72 88.15
CA THR A 248 -44.00 -15.50 88.80
C THR A 248 -42.65 -15.28 88.10
N LYS A 249 -42.31 -14.01 87.84
CA LYS A 249 -41.04 -13.60 87.21
C LYS A 249 -40.16 -12.79 88.16
N ALA A 250 -40.15 -13.14 89.45
CA ALA A 250 -39.49 -12.36 90.51
C ALA A 250 -38.51 -13.15 91.41
N GLU A 251 -38.23 -14.43 91.17
CA GLU A 251 -37.41 -15.26 92.09
C GLU A 251 -36.16 -15.91 91.48
N ALA A 252 -35.64 -15.40 90.37
CA ALA A 252 -34.41 -15.93 89.76
C ALA A 252 -33.26 -14.91 89.67
N GLU A 253 -33.38 -13.75 90.34
CA GLU A 253 -32.33 -12.72 90.36
C GLU A 253 -31.47 -12.76 91.63
N ALA A 254 -31.76 -13.67 92.57
CA ALA A 254 -31.00 -13.84 93.80
C ALA A 254 -29.82 -14.84 93.69
N LYS A 255 -29.71 -15.64 92.61
CA LYS A 255 -28.56 -16.55 92.39
C LYS A 255 -27.33 -15.89 91.76
N ARG A 256 -27.45 -14.67 91.22
CA ARG A 256 -26.39 -13.98 90.46
C ARG A 256 -25.25 -13.38 91.28
N LYS A 257 -25.30 -13.43 92.62
CA LYS A 257 -24.26 -12.83 93.48
C LYS A 257 -23.23 -13.81 94.04
N ALA A 258 -23.36 -15.12 93.77
CA ALA A 258 -22.36 -16.13 94.14
C ALA A 258 -21.36 -16.46 93.00
N GLU A 259 -21.73 -16.29 91.73
CA GLU A 259 -20.90 -16.63 90.56
C GLU A 259 -19.79 -15.58 90.23
N ALA A 260 -19.75 -14.45 90.94
CA ALA A 260 -18.81 -13.36 90.66
C ALA A 260 -17.39 -13.60 91.21
N ALA A 261 -17.20 -14.61 92.08
CA ALA A 261 -15.89 -14.95 92.65
C ALA A 261 -15.13 -16.03 91.83
N GLU A 262 -15.83 -16.99 91.21
CA GLU A 262 -15.21 -18.02 90.35
C GLU A 262 -14.75 -17.48 88.99
N ARG A 263 -15.44 -16.46 88.45
CA ARG A 263 -15.05 -15.80 87.18
C ARG A 263 -13.66 -15.18 87.21
N ARG A 264 -13.21 -14.69 88.37
CA ARG A 264 -11.89 -14.04 88.51
C ARG A 264 -10.72 -15.05 88.54
N ALA A 265 -10.97 -16.30 88.94
CA ALA A 265 -9.97 -17.38 88.88
C ALA A 265 -9.90 -18.04 87.48
N GLN A 266 -11.02 -18.09 86.74
CA GLN A 266 -11.08 -18.57 85.35
C GLN A 266 -10.48 -17.58 84.33
N GLU A 267 -10.59 -16.26 84.57
CA GLU A 267 -9.96 -15.25 83.71
C GLU A 267 -8.42 -15.30 83.75
N GLU A 268 -7.81 -15.71 84.88
CA GLU A 268 -6.36 -15.82 84.99
C GLU A 268 -5.81 -17.09 84.29
N SER A 269 -6.56 -18.20 84.32
CA SER A 269 -6.21 -19.41 83.55
C SER A 269 -6.41 -19.20 82.04
N GLN A 270 -7.46 -18.47 81.63
CA GLN A 270 -7.69 -18.10 80.23
C GLN A 270 -6.59 -17.18 79.68
N ARG A 271 -6.06 -16.22 80.46
CA ARG A 271 -4.93 -15.38 80.01
C ARG A 271 -3.63 -16.16 79.83
N ARG A 272 -3.37 -17.19 80.65
CA ARG A 272 -2.20 -18.07 80.48
C ARG A 272 -2.35 -18.99 79.26
N GLN A 273 -3.56 -19.44 79.00
CA GLN A 273 -3.89 -20.28 77.83
C GLN A 273 -3.89 -19.47 76.52
N GLU A 274 -4.42 -18.23 76.51
CA GLU A 274 -4.33 -17.30 75.37
C GLU A 274 -2.88 -16.89 75.07
N LYS A 275 -2.03 -16.75 76.08
CA LYS A 275 -0.60 -16.47 75.87
C LYS A 275 0.12 -17.67 75.27
N ALA A 276 -0.14 -18.88 75.76
CA ALA A 276 0.39 -20.13 75.18
C ALA A 276 -0.12 -20.37 73.75
N ASP A 277 -1.39 -20.08 73.47
CA ASP A 277 -1.99 -20.18 72.13
C ASP A 277 -1.44 -19.14 71.16
N ARG A 278 -1.14 -17.90 71.63
CA ARG A 278 -0.46 -16.89 70.81
C ARG A 278 0.97 -17.28 70.47
N GLU A 279 1.71 -17.87 71.41
CA GLU A 279 3.08 -18.36 71.18
C GLU A 279 3.09 -19.58 70.26
N ALA A 280 2.15 -20.53 70.44
CA ALA A 280 1.98 -21.68 69.55
C ALA A 280 1.52 -21.27 68.14
N LYS A 281 0.63 -20.27 68.02
CA LYS A 281 0.18 -19.73 66.73
C LYS A 281 1.29 -18.93 66.03
N ALA A 282 2.10 -18.19 66.77
CA ALA A 282 3.30 -17.52 66.24
C ALA A 282 4.37 -18.52 65.78
N ALA A 283 4.55 -19.64 66.51
CA ALA A 283 5.45 -20.72 66.10
C ALA A 283 4.94 -21.45 64.85
N ARG A 284 3.63 -21.75 64.76
CA ARG A 284 3.00 -22.33 63.55
C ARG A 284 3.10 -21.39 62.36
N GLN A 285 2.87 -20.09 62.53
CA GLN A 285 3.01 -19.11 61.44
C GLN A 285 4.47 -18.95 60.97
N ARG A 286 5.47 -19.10 61.86
CA ARG A 286 6.87 -19.12 61.45
C ARG A 286 7.22 -20.39 60.68
N ALA A 287 6.75 -21.55 61.15
CA ALA A 287 6.92 -22.83 60.44
C ALA A 287 6.20 -22.84 59.08
N GLU A 288 4.99 -22.27 58.99
CA GLU A 288 4.26 -22.11 57.72
C GLU A 288 4.96 -21.14 56.77
N ARG A 289 5.53 -20.03 57.26
CA ARG A 289 6.32 -19.11 56.43
C ARG A 289 7.61 -19.74 55.92
N GLU A 290 8.28 -20.57 56.72
CA GLU A 290 9.46 -21.31 56.27
C GLU A 290 9.10 -22.42 55.27
N ALA A 291 7.97 -23.12 55.48
CA ALA A 291 7.44 -24.08 54.52
C ALA A 291 6.98 -23.40 53.22
N GLN A 292 6.33 -22.24 53.30
CA GLN A 292 5.95 -21.43 52.15
C GLN A 292 7.17 -20.93 51.39
N LYS A 293 8.21 -20.43 52.07
CA LYS A 293 9.45 -20.02 51.41
C LYS A 293 10.16 -21.20 50.72
N LYS A 294 10.16 -22.39 51.32
CA LYS A 294 10.70 -23.60 50.67
C LYS A 294 9.87 -24.01 49.45
N ASN A 295 8.54 -23.99 49.55
CA ASN A 295 7.65 -24.29 48.43
C ASN A 295 7.75 -23.24 47.31
N GLU A 296 7.90 -21.96 47.64
CA GLU A 296 8.14 -20.88 46.67
C GLU A 296 9.50 -21.04 45.99
N GLN A 297 10.55 -21.43 46.73
CA GLN A 297 11.86 -21.71 46.16
C GLN A 297 11.85 -22.95 45.25
N GLU A 298 11.13 -24.00 45.63
CA GLU A 298 10.97 -25.21 44.83
C GLU A 298 10.11 -24.94 43.58
N LEU A 299 9.03 -24.16 43.70
CA LEU A 299 8.22 -23.73 42.57
C LEU A 299 8.97 -22.77 41.64
N ALA A 300 9.80 -21.88 42.18
CA ALA A 300 10.67 -21.01 41.39
C ALA A 300 11.78 -21.81 40.67
N ALA A 301 12.36 -22.81 41.33
CA ALA A 301 13.32 -23.73 40.71
C ALA A 301 12.67 -24.57 39.61
N LYS A 302 11.45 -25.08 39.83
CA LYS A 302 10.69 -25.85 38.84
C LYS A 302 10.27 -25.00 37.64
N LYS A 303 9.75 -23.78 37.88
CA LYS A 303 9.43 -22.82 36.80
C LYS A 303 10.66 -22.40 36.00
N LYS A 304 11.84 -22.29 36.64
CA LYS A 304 13.10 -22.00 35.95
C LYS A 304 13.52 -23.18 35.07
N ALA A 305 13.43 -24.41 35.59
CA ALA A 305 13.72 -25.63 34.82
C ALA A 305 12.75 -25.83 33.64
N GLU A 306 11.45 -25.55 33.83
CA GLU A 306 10.45 -25.59 32.76
C GLU A 306 10.69 -24.51 31.68
N ARG A 307 11.10 -23.30 32.08
CA ARG A 307 11.50 -22.24 31.12
C ARG A 307 12.73 -22.64 30.32
N GLU A 308 13.77 -23.18 30.96
CA GLU A 308 14.97 -23.65 30.28
C GLU A 308 14.68 -24.85 29.36
N ALA A 309 13.77 -25.75 29.74
CA ALA A 309 13.31 -26.84 28.89
C ALA A 309 12.50 -26.33 27.68
N ALA A 310 11.57 -25.39 27.89
CA ALA A 310 10.78 -24.77 26.83
C ALA A 310 11.64 -23.95 25.86
N GLU A 311 12.68 -23.26 26.34
CA GLU A 311 13.65 -22.57 25.47
C GLU A 311 14.47 -23.56 24.63
N ARG A 312 14.89 -24.70 25.19
CA ARG A 312 15.58 -25.76 24.43
C ARG A 312 14.68 -26.39 23.37
N GLU A 313 13.40 -26.58 23.67
CA GLU A 313 12.44 -27.12 22.71
C GLU A 313 12.11 -26.13 21.59
N ARG A 314 11.90 -24.84 21.93
CA ARG A 314 11.78 -23.76 20.95
C ARG A 314 13.03 -23.64 20.08
N ALA A 315 14.23 -23.77 20.65
CA ALA A 315 15.48 -23.76 19.88
C ALA A 315 15.59 -24.96 18.91
N ARG A 316 15.12 -26.15 19.31
CA ARG A 316 15.05 -27.33 18.43
C ARG A 316 14.02 -27.17 17.32
N GLN A 317 12.84 -26.62 17.63
CA GLN A 317 11.81 -26.32 16.63
C GLN A 317 12.28 -25.28 15.62
N LEU A 318 12.95 -24.22 16.09
CA LEU A 318 13.51 -23.19 15.21
C LEU A 318 14.64 -23.75 14.33
N ALA A 319 15.44 -24.70 14.83
CA ALA A 319 16.46 -25.39 14.05
C ALA A 319 15.83 -26.28 12.97
N LEU A 320 14.80 -27.06 13.32
CA LEU A 320 14.07 -27.90 12.37
C LEU A 320 13.35 -27.06 11.31
N GLN A 321 12.80 -25.91 11.69
CA GLN A 321 12.13 -24.99 10.77
C GLN A 321 13.13 -24.35 9.81
N ARG A 322 14.32 -23.95 10.29
CA ARG A 322 15.41 -23.45 9.41
C ARG A 322 15.89 -24.51 8.42
N GLU A 323 15.93 -25.79 8.80
CA GLU A 323 16.27 -26.87 7.88
C GLU A 323 15.19 -27.08 6.81
N LYS A 324 13.90 -27.01 7.19
CA LYS A 324 12.77 -27.07 6.23
C LYS A 324 12.78 -25.88 5.28
N ASP A 325 12.96 -24.66 5.79
CA ASP A 325 13.03 -23.44 4.99
C ASP A 325 14.23 -23.49 4.03
N ALA A 326 15.38 -24.01 4.48
CA ALA A 326 16.56 -24.20 3.64
C ALA A 326 16.34 -25.28 2.57
N ALA A 327 15.61 -26.36 2.88
CA ALA A 327 15.26 -27.39 1.91
C ALA A 327 14.25 -26.87 0.88
N GLU A 328 13.24 -26.11 1.30
CA GLU A 328 12.26 -25.50 0.41
C GLU A 328 12.90 -24.46 -0.51
N LEU A 329 13.84 -23.66 0.00
CA LEU A 329 14.61 -22.73 -0.82
C LEU A 329 15.44 -23.44 -1.88
N ARG A 330 16.07 -24.58 -1.56
CA ARG A 330 16.80 -25.40 -2.55
C ARG A 330 15.87 -25.95 -3.63
N LEU A 331 14.69 -26.43 -3.23
CA LEU A 331 13.69 -26.97 -4.16
C LEU A 331 13.14 -25.88 -5.09
N ARG A 332 12.95 -24.65 -4.59
CA ARG A 332 12.59 -23.48 -5.41
C ARG A 332 13.71 -23.07 -6.35
N GLN A 333 14.96 -23.07 -5.91
CA GLN A 333 16.12 -22.76 -6.76
C GLN A 333 16.32 -23.79 -7.88
N GLU A 334 16.10 -25.07 -7.60
CA GLU A 334 16.11 -26.13 -8.61
C GLU A 334 14.96 -25.97 -9.62
N ALA A 335 13.75 -25.67 -9.15
CA ALA A 335 12.60 -25.40 -10.02
C ALA A 335 12.79 -24.14 -10.90
N GLU A 336 13.37 -23.08 -10.33
CA GLU A 336 13.72 -21.86 -11.07
C GLU A 336 14.84 -22.12 -12.10
N ALA A 337 15.84 -22.93 -11.76
CA ALA A 337 16.90 -23.33 -12.68
C ALA A 337 16.36 -24.18 -13.84
N GLU A 338 15.44 -25.11 -13.57
CA GLU A 338 14.76 -25.88 -14.62
C GLU A 338 13.87 -25.00 -15.51
N ALA A 339 13.13 -24.05 -14.92
CA ALA A 339 12.31 -23.12 -15.66
C ALA A 339 13.17 -22.19 -16.54
N ALA A 340 14.31 -21.73 -16.05
CA ALA A 340 15.27 -20.94 -16.80
C ALA A 340 15.90 -21.75 -17.95
N ALA A 341 16.23 -23.03 -17.74
CA ALA A 341 16.72 -23.94 -18.76
C ALA A 341 15.68 -24.17 -19.87
N LYS A 342 14.42 -24.43 -19.51
CA LYS A 342 13.30 -24.58 -20.46
C LYS A 342 13.05 -23.28 -21.24
N ALA A 343 13.12 -22.13 -20.59
CA ALA A 343 12.97 -20.83 -21.24
C ALA A 343 14.14 -20.50 -22.20
N ALA A 344 15.36 -20.92 -21.88
CA ALA A 344 16.52 -20.77 -22.75
C ALA A 344 16.39 -21.65 -24.01
N GLU A 345 15.88 -22.87 -23.87
CA GLU A 345 15.63 -23.78 -24.99
C GLU A 345 14.54 -23.25 -25.94
N ILE A 346 13.44 -22.72 -25.40
CA ILE A 346 12.38 -22.08 -26.20
C ILE A 346 12.94 -20.87 -26.97
N LYS A 347 13.77 -20.04 -26.33
CA LYS A 347 14.42 -18.90 -26.99
C LYS A 347 15.36 -19.35 -28.11
N ARG A 348 16.08 -20.46 -27.94
CA ARG A 348 16.93 -21.06 -28.97
C ARG A 348 16.11 -21.49 -30.19
N GLN A 349 15.01 -22.21 -29.96
CA GLN A 349 14.11 -22.66 -31.02
C GLN A 349 13.44 -21.50 -31.76
N GLU A 350 13.11 -20.42 -31.04
CA GLU A 350 12.55 -19.21 -31.65
C GLU A 350 13.60 -18.44 -32.47
N GLN A 351 14.85 -18.36 -32.00
CA GLN A 351 15.97 -17.80 -32.79
C GLN A 351 16.22 -18.60 -34.07
N GLU A 352 16.24 -19.93 -34.01
CA GLU A 352 16.39 -20.78 -35.20
C GLU A 352 15.23 -20.59 -36.20
N ARG A 353 13.98 -20.45 -35.72
CA ARG A 353 12.84 -20.12 -36.58
C ARG A 353 12.97 -18.75 -37.24
N ILE A 354 13.48 -17.76 -36.52
CA ILE A 354 13.71 -16.41 -37.05
C ILE A 354 14.82 -16.45 -38.10
N GLU A 355 15.91 -17.16 -37.86
CA GLU A 355 17.01 -17.31 -38.81
C GLU A 355 16.57 -18.05 -40.08
N ARG A 356 15.78 -19.12 -39.95
CA ARG A 356 15.21 -19.85 -41.09
C ARG A 356 14.29 -18.96 -41.94
N LYS A 357 13.43 -18.15 -41.30
CA LYS A 357 12.59 -17.17 -42.01
C LYS A 357 13.42 -16.09 -42.70
N ARG A 358 14.48 -15.60 -42.07
CA ARG A 358 15.40 -14.63 -42.68
C ARG A 358 16.16 -15.24 -43.87
N ALA A 359 16.55 -16.50 -43.78
CA ALA A 359 17.19 -17.22 -44.88
C ALA A 359 16.22 -17.39 -46.07
N GLU A 360 14.97 -17.80 -45.83
CA GLU A 360 13.93 -17.90 -46.85
C GLU A 360 13.60 -16.54 -47.49
N GLU A 361 13.51 -15.47 -46.69
CA GLU A 361 13.27 -14.12 -47.19
C GLU A 361 14.46 -13.60 -48.02
N SER A 362 15.69 -13.92 -47.61
CA SER A 362 16.90 -13.58 -48.36
C SER A 362 16.96 -14.30 -49.71
N ALA A 363 16.59 -15.58 -49.75
CA ALA A 363 16.52 -16.37 -50.99
C ALA A 363 15.42 -15.85 -51.92
N ARG A 364 14.27 -15.44 -51.37
CA ARG A 364 13.19 -14.81 -52.14
C ARG A 364 13.64 -13.47 -52.74
N ARG A 365 14.31 -12.62 -51.96
CA ARG A 365 14.87 -11.34 -52.45
C ARG A 365 15.94 -11.54 -53.52
N GLN A 366 16.76 -12.58 -53.42
CA GLN A 366 17.74 -12.92 -54.46
C GLN A 366 17.04 -13.35 -55.76
N ARG A 367 15.97 -14.15 -55.70
CA ARG A 367 15.16 -14.53 -56.87
C ARG A 367 14.47 -13.33 -57.51
N GLU A 368 13.86 -12.46 -56.70
CA GLU A 368 13.22 -11.22 -57.19
C GLU A 368 14.25 -10.25 -57.80
N ALA A 369 15.45 -10.13 -57.22
CA ALA A 369 16.53 -9.32 -57.77
C ALA A 369 17.08 -9.90 -59.08
N ALA A 370 17.22 -11.23 -59.18
CA ALA A 370 17.62 -11.90 -60.42
C ALA A 370 16.57 -11.72 -61.53
N ALA A 371 15.28 -11.85 -61.19
CA ALA A 371 14.17 -11.59 -62.13
C ALA A 371 14.14 -10.12 -62.59
N ARG A 372 14.40 -9.16 -61.69
CA ARG A 372 14.50 -7.73 -62.06
C ARG A 372 15.70 -7.45 -62.97
N ARG A 373 16.85 -8.08 -62.73
CA ARG A 373 18.02 -7.96 -63.62
C ARG A 373 17.72 -8.52 -65.01
N ALA A 374 17.08 -9.69 -65.10
CA ALA A 374 16.66 -10.27 -66.37
C ALA A 374 15.63 -9.39 -67.11
N ALA A 375 14.67 -8.80 -66.38
CA ALA A 375 13.70 -7.87 -66.97
C ALA A 375 14.35 -6.56 -67.45
N GLN A 376 15.31 -6.02 -66.69
CA GLN A 376 16.07 -4.82 -67.08
C GLN A 376 16.96 -5.08 -68.30
N GLU A 377 17.53 -6.28 -68.41
CA GLU A 377 18.32 -6.67 -69.57
C GLU A 377 17.44 -6.86 -70.82
N ALA A 378 16.26 -7.47 -70.67
CA ALA A 378 15.26 -7.57 -71.74
C ALA A 378 14.74 -6.19 -72.18
N GLU A 379 14.50 -5.27 -71.24
CA GLU A 379 14.09 -3.90 -71.55
C GLU A 379 15.22 -3.09 -72.22
N ARG A 380 16.48 -3.30 -71.81
CA ARG A 380 17.64 -2.69 -72.46
C ARG A 380 17.75 -3.16 -73.92
N VAL A 381 17.63 -4.46 -74.16
CA VAL A 381 17.66 -5.04 -75.52
C VAL A 381 16.49 -4.52 -76.37
N ALA A 382 15.29 -4.41 -75.79
CA ALA A 382 14.13 -3.84 -76.49
C ALA A 382 14.32 -2.37 -76.83
N ARG A 383 14.86 -1.56 -75.90
CA ARG A 383 15.17 -0.13 -76.15
C ARG A 383 16.33 0.04 -77.14
N GLU A 384 17.30 -0.85 -77.17
CA GLU A 384 18.36 -0.85 -78.19
C GLU A 384 17.80 -1.18 -79.57
N ALA A 385 16.89 -2.15 -79.68
CA ALA A 385 16.19 -2.47 -80.91
C ALA A 385 15.26 -1.33 -81.39
N GLU A 386 14.55 -0.67 -80.47
CA GLU A 386 13.70 0.48 -80.77
C GLU A 386 14.52 1.70 -81.20
N LYS A 387 15.65 1.97 -80.53
CA LYS A 387 16.60 3.01 -80.95
C LYS A 387 17.21 2.71 -82.31
N ALA A 388 17.50 1.45 -82.63
CA ALA A 388 17.99 1.07 -83.95
C ALA A 388 16.94 1.35 -85.04
N ARG A 389 15.66 1.01 -84.80
CA ARG A 389 14.56 1.32 -85.72
C ARG A 389 14.32 2.81 -85.88
N LEU A 390 14.29 3.57 -84.79
CA LEU A 390 14.17 5.04 -84.84
C LEU A 390 15.37 5.68 -85.54
N LYS A 391 16.56 5.10 -85.42
CA LYS A 391 17.75 5.59 -86.12
C LYS A 391 17.67 5.27 -87.61
N GLU A 392 17.21 4.10 -88.02
CA GLU A 392 16.93 3.78 -89.43
C GLU A 392 15.85 4.70 -90.02
N GLU A 393 14.76 4.96 -89.29
CA GLU A 393 13.71 5.89 -89.72
C GLU A 393 14.22 7.34 -89.81
N GLN A 394 15.05 7.77 -88.85
CA GLN A 394 15.66 9.09 -88.88
C GLN A 394 16.72 9.23 -89.97
N GLU A 395 17.49 8.18 -90.27
CA GLU A 395 18.43 8.17 -91.38
C GLU A 395 17.68 8.17 -92.72
N ALA A 396 16.57 7.45 -92.85
CA ALA A 396 15.69 7.50 -94.02
C ALA A 396 15.01 8.86 -94.19
N HIS A 397 14.55 9.48 -93.09
CA HIS A 397 13.97 10.83 -93.10
C HIS A 397 15.02 11.88 -93.45
N LYS A 398 16.21 11.81 -92.84
CA LYS A 398 17.33 12.70 -93.16
C LYS A 398 17.83 12.50 -94.58
N ALA A 399 17.86 11.29 -95.12
CA ALA A 399 18.22 11.04 -96.51
C ALA A 399 17.19 11.64 -97.48
N ARG A 400 15.90 11.59 -97.14
CA ARG A 400 14.84 12.26 -97.92
C ARG A 400 14.92 13.78 -97.81
N GLU A 401 15.17 14.32 -96.63
CA GLU A 401 15.37 15.76 -96.44
C GLU A 401 16.64 16.26 -97.12
N LEU A 402 17.76 15.53 -97.05
CA LEU A 402 18.99 15.86 -97.78
C LEU A 402 18.80 15.78 -99.29
N ALA A 403 18.01 14.83 -99.81
CA ALA A 403 17.69 14.81 -101.23
C ALA A 403 16.86 16.04 -101.64
N LEU A 404 15.89 16.44 -100.81
CA LEU A 404 15.06 17.63 -101.03
C LEU A 404 15.85 18.94 -100.85
N GLU A 405 16.80 18.98 -99.91
CA GLU A 405 17.72 20.09 -99.69
C GLU A 405 18.80 20.15 -100.77
N GLN A 406 19.26 19.02 -101.32
CA GLN A 406 20.19 19.02 -102.45
C GLN A 406 19.52 19.52 -103.73
N GLU A 407 18.25 19.20 -103.97
CA GLU A 407 17.47 19.83 -105.04
C GLU A 407 17.32 21.35 -104.80
N ARG A 408 16.94 21.76 -103.59
CA ARG A 408 16.78 23.17 -103.22
C ARG A 408 18.10 23.94 -103.19
N GLU A 409 19.22 23.31 -102.84
CA GLU A 409 20.55 23.90 -102.87
C GLU A 409 21.16 23.92 -104.27
N ALA A 410 20.83 22.96 -105.14
CA ALA A 410 21.19 23.05 -106.56
C ALA A 410 20.44 24.21 -107.24
N GLU A 411 19.18 24.44 -106.85
CA GLU A 411 18.37 25.58 -107.28
C GLU A 411 18.86 26.90 -106.65
N ARG A 412 19.18 26.90 -105.35
CA ARG A 412 19.70 28.07 -104.61
C ARG A 412 21.13 28.44 -105.00
N LYS A 413 22.03 27.49 -105.29
CA LYS A 413 23.40 27.75 -105.78
C LYS A 413 23.42 28.27 -107.21
N ARG A 414 22.47 27.86 -108.07
CA ARG A 414 22.24 28.52 -109.36
C ARG A 414 21.82 29.99 -109.21
N LEU A 415 21.04 30.32 -108.17
CA LEU A 415 20.59 31.68 -107.86
C LEU A 415 21.64 32.49 -107.05
N GLU A 416 22.47 31.84 -106.23
CA GLU A 416 23.53 32.44 -105.40
C GLU A 416 24.84 32.63 -106.18
N GLU A 417 25.22 31.79 -107.16
CA GLU A 417 26.32 32.09 -108.09
C GLU A 417 25.99 33.29 -108.99
N GLN A 418 24.70 33.56 -109.25
CA GLN A 418 24.23 34.76 -109.93
C GLN A 418 24.22 36.01 -109.02
N ALA A 419 24.33 35.86 -107.69
CA ALA A 419 24.34 36.97 -106.71
C ALA A 419 25.71 37.22 -106.04
N LEU A 420 26.56 36.20 -105.89
CA LEU A 420 27.92 36.29 -105.31
C LEU A 420 28.98 36.80 -106.30
N ALA A 421 28.68 36.87 -107.60
CA ALA A 421 29.48 37.64 -108.57
C ALA A 421 29.34 39.17 -108.39
N ARG A 422 28.39 39.66 -107.56
CA ARG A 422 28.15 41.09 -107.31
C ARG A 422 28.43 41.57 -105.87
N GLY A 423 28.63 40.67 -104.90
CA GLY A 423 28.80 41.04 -103.48
C GLY A 423 30.22 40.89 -102.93
N ALA A 424 31.10 40.15 -103.60
CA ALA A 424 32.47 39.88 -103.13
C ALA A 424 33.50 40.90 -103.65
N ALA A 425 33.14 42.19 -103.62
CA ALA A 425 34.06 43.30 -103.88
C ALA A 425 34.19 44.29 -102.72
N GLU A 426 33.45 44.12 -101.62
CA GLU A 426 33.48 45.11 -100.54
C GLU A 426 33.57 44.49 -99.15
N LEU A 427 34.59 44.96 -98.42
CA LEU A 427 34.62 45.10 -96.96
C LEU A 427 35.06 43.89 -96.13
N SER A 428 36.34 43.54 -96.33
CA SER A 428 37.24 43.27 -95.21
C SER A 428 37.40 44.51 -94.32
N THR A 429 36.83 44.55 -93.10
CA THR A 429 37.46 45.19 -91.92
C THR A 429 36.63 45.09 -90.62
N GLN A 430 37.35 44.73 -89.54
CA GLN A 430 37.20 45.12 -88.13
C GLN A 430 36.35 44.35 -87.09
N LYS A 431 37.13 43.79 -86.13
CA LYS A 431 37.02 43.57 -84.67
C LYS A 431 35.86 44.17 -83.83
N GLY A 432 35.34 43.35 -82.90
CA GLY A 432 35.65 43.45 -81.44
C GLY A 432 34.50 43.52 -80.39
N LEU A 433 34.60 42.64 -79.35
CA LEU A 433 34.18 42.76 -77.91
C LEU A 433 32.66 42.77 -77.56
N LYS A 434 32.09 42.27 -76.43
CA LYS A 434 32.43 41.48 -75.21
C LYS A 434 31.07 41.13 -74.51
N VAL A 435 30.94 40.04 -73.74
CA VAL A 435 29.73 39.71 -72.94
C VAL A 435 30.07 39.51 -71.44
N LYS A 436 29.19 40.01 -70.55
CA LYS A 436 29.25 40.05 -69.08
C LYS A 436 28.62 38.81 -68.41
N SER A 437 29.06 38.46 -67.20
CA SER A 437 28.22 37.79 -66.19
C SER A 437 28.60 38.23 -64.77
N ALA A 438 27.58 38.36 -63.91
CA ALA A 438 27.62 38.96 -62.57
C ALA A 438 27.70 37.88 -61.47
N ALA A 439 28.35 38.21 -60.35
CA ALA A 439 28.43 37.37 -59.15
C ALA A 439 28.01 38.17 -57.90
N VAL A 440 27.19 37.55 -57.05
CA VAL A 440 26.55 38.09 -55.84
C VAL A 440 27.47 37.85 -54.62
N ARG A 441 27.61 38.86 -53.74
CA ARG A 441 28.31 38.81 -52.45
C ARG A 441 27.31 38.59 -51.30
N SER A 442 27.67 37.78 -50.30
CA SER A 442 27.09 37.83 -48.96
C SER A 442 28.21 37.99 -47.92
N ALA A 443 28.19 39.11 -47.21
CA ALA A 443 29.03 39.41 -46.06
C ALA A 443 28.09 39.56 -44.85
N MET A 444 28.32 38.80 -43.79
CA MET A 444 27.63 38.91 -42.50
C MET A 444 28.71 39.19 -41.46
N GLU A 445 28.84 40.45 -41.07
CA GLU A 445 29.72 40.90 -39.99
C GLU A 445 29.04 40.73 -38.63
N LEU A 446 29.78 40.24 -37.63
CA LEU A 446 29.44 40.23 -36.20
C LEU A 446 30.18 41.38 -35.51
N PRO A 447 29.57 42.13 -34.58
CA PRO A 447 30.23 43.26 -33.94
C PRO A 447 31.30 42.80 -32.93
N ARG A 448 32.41 43.53 -32.93
CA ARG A 448 33.58 43.35 -32.08
C ARG A 448 33.28 43.65 -30.61
N ARG A 449 33.84 42.80 -29.75
CA ARG A 449 33.89 42.87 -28.30
C ARG A 449 34.77 44.04 -27.86
N GLU A 450 34.17 45.10 -27.32
CA GLU A 450 34.89 46.16 -26.60
C GLU A 450 35.35 45.65 -25.22
N LYS A 451 36.56 46.07 -24.83
CA LYS A 451 37.18 45.77 -23.54
C LYS A 451 36.42 46.52 -22.43
N LEU A 452 35.75 45.80 -21.54
CA LEU A 452 35.25 46.37 -20.29
C LEU A 452 36.42 46.85 -19.44
N GLY A 453 36.49 48.16 -19.23
CA GLY A 453 37.28 48.78 -18.17
C GLY A 453 36.70 48.43 -16.79
N SER A 454 37.60 48.31 -15.82
CA SER A 454 37.29 48.18 -14.40
C SER A 454 36.58 49.45 -13.90
N GLY A 455 35.25 49.39 -13.77
CA GLY A 455 34.47 50.39 -13.03
C GLY A 455 34.72 50.32 -11.51
N PRO A 456 34.42 51.39 -10.76
CA PRO A 456 34.65 51.43 -9.32
C PRO A 456 33.80 50.37 -8.60
N SER A 457 34.41 49.68 -7.64
CA SER A 457 33.73 48.76 -6.70
C SER A 457 32.65 49.52 -5.93
N ARG A 458 31.40 49.46 -6.42
CA ARG A 458 30.24 50.03 -5.75
C ARG A 458 29.86 49.14 -4.57
N LYS A 459 29.67 49.74 -3.39
CA LYS A 459 29.10 49.06 -2.22
C LYS A 459 27.70 48.57 -2.60
N ARG A 460 27.48 47.27 -2.50
CA ARG A 460 26.20 46.61 -2.77
C ARG A 460 25.14 47.13 -1.78
N GLN A 461 23.99 47.57 -2.27
CA GLN A 461 22.88 48.00 -1.42
C GLN A 461 22.44 46.84 -0.51
N SER A 462 22.20 47.12 0.77
CA SER A 462 21.65 46.13 1.70
C SER A 462 20.26 45.68 1.20
N GLY A 463 19.98 44.38 1.30
CA GLY A 463 18.73 43.79 0.80
C GLY A 463 18.62 43.58 -0.72
N ALA A 464 19.59 44.04 -1.53
CA ALA A 464 19.57 43.78 -2.97
C ALA A 464 19.87 42.29 -3.31
N PRO A 465 19.10 41.66 -4.22
CA PRO A 465 19.37 40.32 -4.71
C PRO A 465 20.70 40.25 -5.47
N ASN A 466 21.15 39.05 -5.80
CA ASN A 466 22.31 38.89 -6.69
C ASN A 466 21.81 38.88 -8.13
N ASP A 467 22.04 39.95 -8.87
CA ASP A 467 21.55 40.11 -10.25
C ASP A 467 21.97 38.92 -11.14
N TYR A 468 23.14 38.33 -10.92
CA TYR A 468 23.63 37.16 -11.65
C TYR A 468 22.95 35.83 -11.26
N ARG A 469 22.27 35.77 -10.11
CA ARG A 469 21.44 34.62 -9.70
C ARG A 469 19.99 34.77 -10.20
N THR A 470 19.54 36.00 -10.46
CA THR A 470 18.13 36.23 -10.78
C THR A 470 17.74 35.79 -12.19
N HIS A 471 16.53 35.28 -12.34
CA HIS A 471 15.97 34.81 -13.61
C HIS A 471 14.63 35.48 -13.93
N PRO A 472 14.41 35.97 -15.18
CA PRO A 472 13.16 36.62 -15.54
C PRO A 472 12.01 35.62 -15.58
N PHE A 473 10.85 36.01 -15.07
CA PHE A 473 9.62 35.26 -15.31
C PHE A 473 9.27 35.26 -16.81
N ARG A 474 9.14 34.08 -17.42
CA ARG A 474 8.82 33.92 -18.84
C ARG A 474 7.44 33.29 -19.02
N ASN A 475 6.60 33.91 -19.84
CA ASN A 475 5.35 33.31 -20.28
C ASN A 475 5.63 32.19 -21.33
N SER A 476 6.04 31.02 -20.84
CA SER A 476 6.35 29.84 -21.65
C SER A 476 5.07 29.12 -22.12
N ALA A 477 5.20 28.18 -23.06
CA ALA A 477 4.08 27.33 -23.49
C ALA A 477 3.48 26.52 -22.32
N GLU A 478 4.30 26.17 -21.32
CA GLU A 478 3.87 25.50 -20.10
C GLU A 478 2.98 26.40 -19.24
N VAL A 479 3.35 27.68 -19.04
CA VAL A 479 2.55 28.65 -18.28
C VAL A 479 1.18 28.87 -18.96
N ARG A 480 1.14 28.95 -20.29
CA ARG A 480 -0.11 29.11 -21.06
C ARG A 480 -1.03 27.90 -20.99
N SER A 481 -0.50 26.68 -20.89
CA SER A 481 -1.29 25.45 -20.90
C SER A 481 -1.74 24.98 -19.50
N ARG A 482 -1.35 25.66 -18.41
CA ARG A 482 -1.70 25.22 -17.03
C ARG A 482 -3.19 25.07 -16.79
N ALA A 483 -3.99 25.99 -17.32
CA ALA A 483 -5.44 25.95 -17.19
C ALA A 483 -6.04 24.68 -17.83
N THR A 484 -5.58 24.30 -19.02
CA THR A 484 -6.06 23.12 -19.73
C THR A 484 -5.54 21.83 -19.10
N VAL A 485 -4.25 21.79 -18.75
CA VAL A 485 -3.63 20.67 -18.04
C VAL A 485 -4.31 20.40 -16.69
N ALA A 486 -4.67 21.45 -15.94
CA ALA A 486 -5.39 21.30 -14.67
C ALA A 486 -6.80 20.72 -14.85
N ARG A 487 -7.54 21.13 -15.90
CA ARG A 487 -8.87 20.56 -16.22
C ARG A 487 -8.79 19.09 -16.63
N ASP A 488 -7.80 18.72 -17.43
CA ASP A 488 -7.61 17.33 -17.83
C ASP A 488 -7.19 16.46 -16.65
N SER A 489 -6.31 16.99 -15.80
CA SER A 489 -5.89 16.32 -14.56
C SER A 489 -7.06 16.13 -13.60
N LEU A 490 -7.93 17.13 -13.45
CA LEU A 490 -9.13 17.06 -12.62
C LEU A 490 -10.03 15.88 -12.99
N LYS A 491 -10.31 15.68 -14.29
CA LYS A 491 -11.16 14.57 -14.76
C LYS A 491 -10.55 13.21 -14.41
N ARG A 492 -9.23 13.06 -14.61
CA ARG A 492 -8.51 11.82 -14.30
C ARG A 492 -8.51 11.55 -12.80
N THR A 493 -8.24 12.55 -11.97
CA THR A 493 -8.14 12.37 -10.51
C THR A 493 -9.50 12.11 -9.88
N LEU A 494 -10.56 12.74 -10.40
CA LEU A 494 -11.93 12.45 -9.97
C LEU A 494 -12.32 11.00 -10.26
N ALA A 495 -11.97 10.48 -11.44
CA ALA A 495 -12.22 9.08 -11.78
C ALA A 495 -11.47 8.13 -10.83
N ILE A 496 -10.19 8.42 -10.54
CA ILE A 496 -9.40 7.64 -9.57
C ILE A 496 -10.02 7.70 -8.17
N ALA A 497 -10.40 8.90 -7.69
CA ALA A 497 -11.05 9.05 -6.38
C ALA A 497 -12.35 8.24 -6.29
N ALA A 498 -13.18 8.26 -7.33
CA ALA A 498 -14.41 7.48 -7.39
C ALA A 498 -14.13 5.96 -7.37
N THR A 499 -13.10 5.48 -8.07
CA THR A 499 -12.72 4.06 -8.04
C THR A 499 -12.23 3.60 -6.66
N ILE A 500 -11.41 4.41 -5.98
CA ILE A 500 -10.90 4.09 -4.63
C ILE A 500 -12.08 4.07 -3.63
N LEU A 501 -12.99 5.06 -3.73
CA LEU A 501 -14.18 5.10 -2.87
C LEU A 501 -15.08 3.87 -3.09
N ALA A 502 -15.33 3.48 -4.34
CA ALA A 502 -16.11 2.28 -4.66
C ALA A 502 -15.46 1.01 -4.11
N ALA A 503 -14.14 0.84 -4.27
CA ALA A 503 -13.41 -0.29 -3.71
C ALA A 503 -13.48 -0.31 -2.17
N THR A 504 -13.39 0.86 -1.53
CA THR A 504 -13.50 0.98 -0.06
C THR A 504 -14.88 0.55 0.42
N LEU A 505 -15.95 1.02 -0.24
CA LEU A 505 -17.33 0.61 0.10
C LEU A 505 -17.56 -0.89 -0.10
N LEU A 506 -16.98 -1.50 -1.13
CA LEU A 506 -17.04 -2.95 -1.35
C LEU A 506 -16.31 -3.72 -0.24
N LEU A 507 -15.13 -3.25 0.19
CA LEU A 507 -14.39 -3.85 1.31
C LEU A 507 -15.16 -3.73 2.62
N THR A 508 -15.81 -2.58 2.88
CA THR A 508 -16.65 -2.39 4.06
C THR A 508 -17.86 -3.31 4.03
N GLY A 509 -18.52 -3.46 2.87
CA GLY A 509 -19.60 -4.43 2.69
C GLY A 509 -19.14 -5.88 2.92
N ARG A 510 -17.91 -6.23 2.50
CA ARG A 510 -17.33 -7.56 2.77
C ARG A 510 -17.07 -7.79 4.25
N TYR A 511 -16.54 -6.81 4.97
CA TYR A 511 -16.31 -6.88 6.41
C TYR A 511 -17.61 -7.08 7.19
N ILE A 512 -18.67 -6.31 6.86
CA ILE A 512 -20.00 -6.47 7.48
C ILE A 512 -20.63 -7.83 7.15
N SER A 513 -20.30 -8.41 5.99
CA SER A 513 -20.79 -9.73 5.56
C SER A 513 -20.02 -10.91 6.14
N LEU A 514 -18.93 -10.69 6.88
CA LEU A 514 -18.29 -11.77 7.63
C LEU A 514 -19.14 -12.01 8.87
N ASP A 515 -19.69 -13.21 9.01
CA ASP A 515 -20.46 -13.58 10.20
C ASP A 515 -19.54 -13.45 11.43
N PRO A 516 -19.98 -12.74 12.49
CA PRO A 516 -19.22 -12.68 13.71
C PRO A 516 -19.09 -14.10 14.27
N THR A 517 -17.86 -14.52 14.55
CA THR A 517 -17.61 -15.74 15.32
C THR A 517 -18.25 -15.57 16.69
N GLU A 518 -19.16 -16.48 17.04
CA GLU A 518 -19.84 -16.44 18.32
C GLU A 518 -18.80 -16.64 19.44
N THR A 519 -18.66 -15.64 20.31
CA THR A 519 -17.62 -15.64 21.34
C THR A 519 -17.87 -16.77 22.33
N VAL A 520 -16.96 -17.75 22.37
CA VAL A 520 -17.06 -18.91 23.25
C VAL A 520 -16.97 -18.46 24.70
N SER A 521 -18.12 -18.53 25.40
CA SER A 521 -18.24 -18.09 26.80
C SER A 521 -18.09 -19.23 27.79
N GLY A 522 -18.20 -20.48 27.36
CA GLY A 522 -18.19 -21.67 28.23
C GLY A 522 -18.37 -22.98 27.46
N PRO A 523 -18.38 -24.12 28.16
CA PRO A 523 -18.61 -25.43 27.55
C PRO A 523 -20.09 -25.64 27.22
N SER A 524 -20.41 -25.98 25.97
CA SER A 524 -21.79 -26.30 25.55
C SER A 524 -22.29 -27.59 26.18
N ARG A 525 -21.41 -28.59 26.34
CA ARG A 525 -21.73 -29.89 26.94
C ARG A 525 -20.49 -30.51 27.55
N ILE A 526 -20.65 -31.21 28.67
CA ILE A 526 -19.59 -32.03 29.29
C ILE A 526 -20.10 -33.45 29.45
N VAL A 527 -19.39 -34.42 28.89
CA VAL A 527 -19.74 -35.85 28.94
C VAL A 527 -18.57 -36.62 29.54
N ALA A 528 -18.83 -37.51 30.48
CA ALA A 528 -17.82 -38.39 31.06
C ALA A 528 -18.00 -39.83 30.58
N ALA A 529 -16.91 -40.46 30.15
CA ALA A 529 -16.87 -41.87 29.81
C ALA A 529 -16.78 -42.75 31.07
N PRO A 530 -17.26 -44.01 31.04
CA PRO A 530 -17.09 -44.95 32.14
C PRO A 530 -15.62 -45.19 32.53
N THR A 531 -14.70 -45.03 31.58
CA THR A 531 -13.25 -45.16 31.78
C THR A 531 -12.62 -43.97 32.52
N GLY A 532 -13.39 -42.90 32.73
CA GLY A 532 -12.95 -41.66 33.36
C GLY A 532 -12.49 -40.57 32.38
N THR A 533 -12.43 -40.83 31.07
CA THR A 533 -12.18 -39.79 30.06
C THR A 533 -13.29 -38.74 30.14
N LEU A 534 -12.92 -37.46 30.12
CA LEU A 534 -13.86 -36.34 30.14
C LEU A 534 -13.83 -35.66 28.78
N LEU A 535 -15.01 -35.39 28.21
CA LEU A 535 -15.17 -34.68 26.95
C LEU A 535 -15.84 -33.34 27.25
N VAL A 536 -15.19 -32.25 26.86
CA VAL A 536 -15.73 -30.89 26.96
C VAL A 536 -15.98 -30.37 25.55
N GLU A 537 -17.23 -30.11 25.21
CA GLU A 537 -17.64 -29.56 23.93
C GLU A 537 -17.72 -28.03 24.01
N ALA A 538 -17.15 -27.31 23.05
CA ALA A 538 -17.24 -25.85 22.95
C ALA A 538 -17.18 -25.40 21.49
N ALA A 539 -18.21 -24.69 21.00
CA ALA A 539 -18.34 -24.22 19.62
C ALA A 539 -17.98 -25.28 18.55
N GLY A 540 -18.49 -26.51 18.71
CA GLY A 540 -18.26 -27.61 17.77
C GLY A 540 -16.87 -28.26 17.84
N GLN A 541 -16.03 -27.83 18.80
CA GLN A 541 -14.78 -28.51 19.16
C GLN A 541 -15.03 -29.51 20.31
N LEU A 542 -14.38 -30.65 20.20
CA LEU A 542 -14.33 -31.76 21.14
C LEU A 542 -12.97 -31.73 21.86
N LEU A 543 -12.98 -31.20 23.08
CA LEU A 543 -11.80 -31.12 23.92
C LEU A 543 -11.76 -32.38 24.80
N ILE A 544 -10.78 -33.24 24.56
CA ILE A 544 -10.70 -34.57 25.18
C ILE A 544 -9.68 -34.51 26.32
N HIS A 545 -10.14 -34.81 27.53
CA HIS A 545 -9.34 -34.86 28.74
C HIS A 545 -9.25 -36.29 29.28
N ASP A 546 -8.15 -36.59 29.94
CA ASP A 546 -7.97 -37.89 30.59
C ASP A 546 -8.70 -37.97 31.94
N ARG A 547 -8.53 -39.12 32.64
CA ARG A 547 -9.13 -39.36 33.96
C ARG A 547 -8.69 -38.40 35.08
N SER A 548 -7.61 -37.65 34.86
CA SER A 548 -7.14 -36.63 35.80
C SER A 548 -7.67 -35.23 35.45
N GLY A 549 -8.29 -35.08 34.28
CA GLY A 549 -8.75 -33.80 33.75
C GLY A 549 -7.67 -33.06 32.96
N THR A 550 -6.59 -33.74 32.58
CA THR A 550 -5.52 -33.15 31.77
C THR A 550 -5.86 -33.30 30.29
N GLY A 551 -5.71 -32.23 29.51
CA GLY A 551 -5.95 -32.23 28.07
C GLY A 551 -5.10 -33.27 27.34
N LYS A 552 -5.72 -34.02 26.43
CA LYS A 552 -5.04 -35.02 25.58
C LYS A 552 -5.07 -34.68 24.11
N ASN A 553 -6.24 -34.31 23.61
CA ASN A 553 -6.44 -34.05 22.19
C ASN A 553 -7.61 -33.10 21.98
N THR A 554 -7.59 -32.39 20.86
CA THR A 554 -8.69 -31.55 20.39
C THR A 554 -9.08 -32.03 19.00
N LEU A 555 -10.37 -32.31 18.82
CA LEU A 555 -10.95 -32.72 17.55
C LEU A 555 -12.14 -31.82 17.22
N SER A 556 -12.51 -31.68 15.96
CA SER A 556 -13.81 -31.12 15.57
C SER A 556 -14.72 -32.20 15.03
N PHE A 557 -16.04 -31.94 15.01
CA PHE A 557 -16.96 -32.83 14.30
C PHE A 557 -16.62 -32.95 12.81
N LEU A 558 -15.99 -31.92 12.23
CA LEU A 558 -15.55 -31.94 10.84
C LEU A 558 -14.41 -32.95 10.61
N ASP A 559 -13.48 -33.07 11.56
CA ASP A 559 -12.39 -34.05 11.50
C ASP A 559 -12.92 -35.49 11.55
N LEU A 560 -14.06 -35.67 12.22
CA LEU A 560 -14.79 -36.93 12.30
C LEU A 560 -15.68 -37.22 11.06
N GLY A 561 -15.68 -36.33 10.06
CA GLY A 561 -16.50 -36.44 8.84
C GLY A 561 -17.97 -36.06 9.03
N LEU A 562 -18.30 -35.36 10.12
CA LEU A 562 -19.66 -34.94 10.48
C LEU A 562 -19.84 -33.43 10.36
N ALA A 563 -21.07 -32.98 10.15
CA ALA A 563 -21.40 -31.57 10.05
C ALA A 563 -21.19 -30.81 11.37
N ALA A 564 -21.00 -29.50 11.29
CA ALA A 564 -20.67 -28.66 12.45
C ALA A 564 -21.82 -28.54 13.48
N ASP A 565 -23.05 -28.86 13.09
CA ASP A 565 -24.25 -28.85 13.96
C ASP A 565 -24.46 -30.17 14.74
N THR A 566 -23.51 -31.11 14.63
CA THR A 566 -23.53 -32.38 15.37
C THR A 566 -23.48 -32.14 16.88
N ARG A 567 -24.22 -32.94 17.64
CA ARG A 567 -24.30 -32.88 19.11
C ARG A 567 -23.82 -34.16 19.76
N SER A 568 -22.95 -34.05 20.77
CA SER A 568 -22.51 -35.19 21.58
C SER A 568 -23.65 -35.70 22.47
N LEU A 569 -23.93 -37.00 22.50
CA LEU A 569 -25.01 -37.57 23.34
C LEU A 569 -24.48 -38.24 24.61
N GLY A 570 -23.46 -39.09 24.49
CA GLY A 570 -22.96 -39.90 25.61
C GLY A 570 -21.91 -40.92 25.17
N PHE A 571 -21.28 -41.60 26.12
CA PHE A 571 -20.38 -42.71 25.81
C PHE A 571 -21.08 -44.06 25.95
N GLY A 572 -20.86 -44.94 24.98
CA GLY A 572 -21.28 -46.34 25.05
C GLY A 572 -20.40 -47.19 25.99
N PRO A 573 -20.82 -48.43 26.28
CA PRO A 573 -20.04 -49.37 27.10
C PRO A 573 -18.69 -49.74 26.46
N ASP A 574 -18.59 -49.64 25.15
CA ASP A 574 -17.36 -49.85 24.36
C ASP A 574 -16.43 -48.63 24.35
N GLY A 575 -16.79 -47.55 25.05
CA GLY A 575 -16.01 -46.32 25.15
C GLY A 575 -16.11 -45.42 23.91
N LYS A 576 -16.98 -45.73 22.94
CA LYS A 576 -17.21 -44.87 21.78
C LYS A 576 -18.21 -43.76 22.09
N LEU A 577 -18.01 -42.61 21.46
CA LEU A 577 -18.90 -41.45 21.60
C LEU A 577 -20.11 -41.63 20.67
N LEU A 578 -21.30 -41.60 21.24
CA LEU A 578 -22.54 -41.49 20.47
C LEU A 578 -22.85 -40.02 20.21
N VAL A 579 -23.15 -39.70 18.96
CA VAL A 579 -23.46 -38.34 18.52
C VAL A 579 -24.69 -38.33 17.61
N TRP A 580 -25.39 -37.20 17.57
CA TRP A 580 -26.45 -36.94 16.61
C TRP A 580 -25.98 -35.88 15.61
N GLY A 581 -25.99 -36.19 14.32
CA GLY A 581 -25.53 -35.25 13.29
C GLY A 581 -25.68 -35.77 11.88
N SER A 582 -25.22 -35.00 10.91
CA SER A 582 -25.22 -35.37 9.50
C SER A 582 -23.80 -35.57 8.99
N ALA A 583 -23.62 -36.41 7.95
CA ALA A 583 -22.33 -36.52 7.28
C ALA A 583 -22.05 -35.28 6.44
N ILE A 584 -20.79 -34.89 6.32
CA ILE A 584 -20.38 -33.83 5.37
C ILE A 584 -20.62 -34.35 3.95
N GLU A 585 -21.39 -33.63 3.14
CA GLU A 585 -21.62 -33.96 1.73
C GLU A 585 -20.29 -33.97 0.95
N THR A 586 -19.73 -35.18 0.78
CA THR A 586 -18.65 -35.44 -0.17
C THR A 586 -19.26 -36.00 -1.44
N LYS A 587 -18.72 -35.61 -2.62
CA LYS A 587 -19.21 -35.99 -3.97
C LYS A 587 -19.29 -37.51 -4.26
N THR A 588 -19.00 -38.35 -3.27
CA THR A 588 -18.93 -39.81 -3.32
C THR A 588 -19.92 -40.51 -2.36
N ALA A 589 -20.72 -39.76 -1.59
CA ALA A 589 -21.67 -40.36 -0.66
C ALA A 589 -22.88 -40.93 -1.41
N SER A 590 -23.19 -42.21 -1.17
CA SER A 590 -24.41 -42.87 -1.64
C SER A 590 -25.66 -42.15 -1.12
N GLU A 591 -26.72 -42.09 -1.94
CA GLU A 591 -28.02 -41.46 -1.64
C GLU A 591 -28.62 -41.88 -0.28
N ASP A 592 -28.22 -43.05 0.25
CA ASP A 592 -28.65 -43.54 1.56
C ASP A 592 -28.08 -42.80 2.78
N THR A 593 -27.17 -41.81 2.66
CA THR A 593 -26.47 -41.18 3.81
C THR A 593 -26.75 -39.69 4.07
N THR A 594 -27.60 -39.06 3.26
CA THR A 594 -27.85 -37.59 3.22
C THR A 594 -28.73 -36.98 4.33
N GLY A 595 -28.93 -37.66 5.46
CA GLY A 595 -29.85 -37.21 6.52
C GLY A 595 -29.20 -37.21 7.89
N ALA A 596 -29.62 -36.29 8.77
CA ALA A 596 -29.21 -36.32 10.17
C ALA A 596 -29.63 -37.63 10.83
N GLY A 597 -28.75 -38.20 11.65
CA GLY A 597 -28.94 -39.51 12.26
C GLY A 597 -28.02 -39.73 13.45
N LEU A 598 -28.08 -40.93 14.00
CA LEU A 598 -27.25 -41.36 15.11
C LEU A 598 -25.93 -41.95 14.58
N TRP A 599 -24.82 -41.58 15.20
CA TRP A 599 -23.48 -42.02 14.83
C TRP A 599 -22.73 -42.51 16.05
N SER A 600 -21.93 -43.56 15.86
CA SER A 600 -20.97 -44.06 16.84
C SER A 600 -19.56 -43.71 16.37
N CYS A 601 -18.85 -42.92 17.17
CA CYS A 601 -17.55 -42.35 16.85
C CYS A 601 -16.47 -42.90 17.79
N ASP A 602 -15.44 -43.47 17.20
CA ASP A 602 -14.21 -43.82 17.90
C ASP A 602 -13.25 -42.62 17.84
N LEU A 603 -13.08 -41.95 18.98
CA LEU A 603 -12.23 -40.76 19.11
C LEU A 603 -10.73 -41.08 19.01
N ALA A 604 -10.32 -42.34 19.17
CA ALA A 604 -8.92 -42.73 19.04
C ALA A 604 -8.52 -43.00 17.58
N THR A 605 -9.47 -43.46 16.76
CA THR A 605 -9.24 -43.72 15.33
C THR A 605 -9.83 -42.64 14.42
N GLU A 606 -10.49 -41.63 14.98
CA GLU A 606 -11.16 -40.52 14.29
C GLU A 606 -12.18 -41.00 13.25
N LYS A 607 -12.85 -42.12 13.54
CA LYS A 607 -13.82 -42.75 12.63
C LYS A 607 -15.20 -42.81 13.25
N CYS A 608 -16.18 -42.31 12.51
CA CYS A 608 -17.59 -42.46 12.84
C CYS A 608 -18.27 -43.47 11.92
N LYS A 609 -19.14 -44.30 12.51
CA LYS A 609 -20.02 -45.23 11.80
C LYS A 609 -21.47 -44.79 12.01
N ALA A 610 -22.20 -44.60 10.91
CA ALA A 610 -23.63 -44.36 10.97
C ALA A 610 -24.33 -45.58 11.55
N LEU A 611 -25.22 -45.34 12.51
CA LEU A 611 -26.18 -46.34 12.95
C LEU A 611 -27.38 -46.31 11.98
N PRO A 612 -28.06 -47.45 11.74
CA PRO A 612 -29.21 -47.57 10.85
C PRO A 612 -30.14 -46.35 10.89
N LYS A 613 -30.36 -45.75 9.72
CA LYS A 613 -31.29 -44.63 9.56
C LYS A 613 -32.71 -45.11 9.80
N GLY A 614 -33.45 -44.42 10.68
CA GLY A 614 -34.92 -44.58 10.68
C GLY A 614 -35.65 -44.47 12.01
N VAL A 615 -35.00 -44.06 13.11
CA VAL A 615 -35.67 -44.16 14.43
C VAL A 615 -36.05 -42.81 15.04
N LEU A 616 -35.21 -41.78 14.90
CA LEU A 616 -35.47 -40.45 15.44
C LEU A 616 -35.73 -39.47 14.29
N ALA A 617 -36.84 -38.75 14.34
CA ALA A 617 -37.21 -37.75 13.33
C ALA A 617 -36.46 -36.41 13.53
N SER A 618 -35.90 -36.19 14.72
CA SER A 618 -35.19 -34.97 15.11
C SER A 618 -34.14 -35.27 16.18
N ALA A 619 -33.28 -34.28 16.47
CA ALA A 619 -32.27 -34.42 17.51
C ALA A 619 -32.93 -34.68 18.87
N PRO A 620 -32.49 -35.71 19.62
CA PRO A 620 -33.04 -35.99 20.94
C PRO A 620 -32.66 -34.92 21.95
N ASP A 621 -33.56 -34.60 22.88
CA ASP A 621 -33.27 -33.63 23.94
C ASP A 621 -32.33 -34.23 24.99
N ASN A 622 -32.57 -35.49 25.37
CA ASN A 622 -31.74 -36.23 26.31
C ASN A 622 -31.67 -37.72 25.93
N VAL A 623 -30.51 -38.32 26.15
CA VAL A 623 -30.26 -39.74 25.90
C VAL A 623 -29.50 -40.32 27.09
N VAL A 624 -29.99 -41.43 27.61
CA VAL A 624 -29.32 -42.23 28.63
C VAL A 624 -28.90 -43.56 28.02
N ILE A 625 -27.65 -43.94 28.22
CA ILE A 625 -27.11 -45.21 27.71
C ILE A 625 -26.95 -46.14 28.89
N HIS A 626 -27.42 -47.37 28.75
CA HIS A 626 -27.24 -48.40 29.77
C HIS A 626 -25.78 -48.88 29.81
N ASP A 627 -25.12 -48.73 30.96
CA ASP A 627 -23.68 -48.99 31.14
C ASP A 627 -23.23 -50.42 30.78
N LEU A 628 -24.10 -51.43 30.92
CA LEU A 628 -23.82 -52.82 30.55
C LEU A 628 -24.36 -53.24 29.18
N SER A 629 -25.65 -53.01 28.90
CA SER A 629 -26.30 -53.52 27.70
C SER A 629 -26.10 -52.64 26.46
N GLY A 630 -25.74 -51.36 26.64
CA GLY A 630 -25.66 -50.38 25.56
C GLY A 630 -27.03 -49.93 25.01
N GLN A 631 -28.14 -50.38 25.61
CA GLN A 631 -29.47 -49.90 25.24
C GLN A 631 -29.58 -48.40 25.53
N MET A 632 -30.30 -47.67 24.67
CA MET A 632 -30.46 -46.23 24.78
C MET A 632 -31.90 -45.87 25.13
N PHE A 633 -32.06 -44.94 26.06
CA PHE A 633 -33.35 -44.38 26.44
C PHE A 633 -33.37 -42.92 26.02
N VAL A 634 -34.30 -42.57 25.14
CA VAL A 634 -34.33 -41.28 24.47
C VAL A 634 -35.60 -40.54 24.86
N ALA A 635 -35.44 -39.32 25.37
CA ALA A 635 -36.54 -38.41 25.65
C ALA A 635 -36.56 -37.27 24.61
N THR A 636 -37.72 -37.07 24.00
CA THR A 636 -37.95 -36.02 23.01
C THR A 636 -39.14 -35.19 23.46
N ALA A 637 -38.88 -34.03 24.07
CA ALA A 637 -39.90 -33.13 24.58
C ALA A 637 -40.76 -32.51 23.48
N GLY A 638 -40.18 -32.25 22.29
CA GLY A 638 -40.91 -31.69 21.15
C GLY A 638 -41.99 -32.62 20.58
N THR A 639 -41.76 -33.94 20.59
CA THR A 639 -42.75 -34.94 20.16
C THR A 639 -43.53 -35.55 21.32
N GLY A 640 -43.09 -35.35 22.56
CA GLY A 640 -43.67 -35.99 23.74
C GLY A 640 -43.46 -37.50 23.75
N GLU A 641 -42.31 -37.98 23.25
CA GLU A 641 -42.02 -39.41 23.15
C GLU A 641 -40.86 -39.82 24.07
N LEU A 642 -41.04 -40.98 24.70
CA LEU A 642 -40.00 -41.74 25.36
C LEU A 642 -39.75 -43.01 24.55
N LEU A 643 -38.51 -43.22 24.12
CA LEU A 643 -38.11 -44.33 23.26
C LEU A 643 -37.05 -45.19 23.95
N LYS A 644 -37.15 -46.50 23.76
CA LYS A 644 -36.12 -47.47 24.11
C LYS A 644 -35.53 -48.04 22.83
N LEU A 645 -34.22 -47.88 22.68
CA LEU A 645 -33.47 -48.34 21.52
C LEU A 645 -32.47 -49.43 21.94
N ASP A 646 -32.20 -50.34 21.03
CA ASP A 646 -31.08 -51.27 21.18
C ASP A 646 -29.73 -50.56 20.92
N PRO A 647 -28.57 -51.21 21.13
CA PRO A 647 -27.26 -50.61 20.85
C PRO A 647 -27.02 -50.27 19.38
N THR A 648 -27.80 -50.84 18.46
CA THR A 648 -27.72 -50.56 17.03
C THR A 648 -28.60 -49.37 16.61
N GLY A 649 -29.46 -48.89 17.51
CA GLY A 649 -30.36 -47.75 17.27
C GLY A 649 -31.77 -48.15 16.82
N GLU A 650 -32.11 -49.44 16.77
CA GLU A 650 -33.47 -49.92 16.48
C GLU A 650 -34.42 -49.72 17.66
N ILE A 651 -35.70 -49.42 17.39
CA ILE A 651 -36.71 -49.22 18.44
C ILE A 651 -37.12 -50.57 19.03
N LEU A 652 -36.90 -50.75 20.33
CA LEU A 652 -37.41 -51.87 21.11
C LEU A 652 -38.80 -51.55 21.67
N SER A 653 -39.00 -50.33 22.19
CA SER A 653 -40.28 -49.90 22.77
C SER A 653 -40.45 -48.39 22.67
N ARG A 654 -41.71 -47.92 22.69
CA ARG A 654 -42.11 -46.52 22.56
C ARG A 654 -43.28 -46.22 23.49
N THR A 655 -43.29 -45.04 24.10
CA THR A 655 -44.40 -44.56 24.94
C THR A 655 -44.53 -43.05 24.82
N GLU A 656 -45.77 -42.55 24.81
CA GLU A 656 -46.05 -41.11 24.86
C GLU A 656 -45.92 -40.60 26.30
N ARG A 657 -45.18 -39.50 26.49
CA ARG A 657 -45.01 -38.85 27.78
C ARG A 657 -44.67 -37.37 27.59
N ALA A 658 -45.38 -36.52 28.33
CA ALA A 658 -45.06 -35.09 28.38
C ALA A 658 -43.76 -34.85 29.17
N PHE A 659 -42.93 -33.95 28.66
CA PHE A 659 -41.67 -33.54 29.28
C PHE A 659 -41.59 -32.03 29.39
N ALA A 660 -40.88 -31.53 30.40
CA ALA A 660 -40.44 -30.14 30.44
C ALA A 660 -39.45 -29.84 29.30
N PRO A 661 -39.27 -28.56 28.89
CA PRO A 661 -38.20 -28.17 27.98
C PRO A 661 -36.84 -28.54 28.56
N SER A 662 -36.06 -29.35 27.80
CA SER A 662 -34.80 -29.99 28.23
C SER A 662 -34.99 -31.01 29.37
N PRO A 663 -35.65 -32.15 29.13
CA PRO A 663 -35.89 -33.17 30.14
C PRO A 663 -34.59 -33.73 30.71
N ALA A 664 -34.56 -33.89 32.03
CA ALA A 664 -33.55 -34.68 32.72
C ALA A 664 -34.01 -36.15 32.75
N LEU A 665 -33.18 -37.04 32.22
CA LEU A 665 -33.40 -38.48 32.20
C LEU A 665 -32.17 -39.19 32.80
N ARG A 666 -32.38 -40.16 33.70
CA ARG A 666 -31.30 -40.96 34.33
C ARG A 666 -31.74 -42.41 34.50
N LEU A 667 -30.81 -43.35 34.33
CA LEU A 667 -31.03 -44.77 34.62
C LEU A 667 -30.18 -45.13 35.82
N GLU A 668 -30.81 -45.41 36.96
CA GLU A 668 -30.14 -45.68 38.22
C GLU A 668 -30.85 -46.81 38.95
N MET A 669 -30.10 -47.71 39.59
CA MET A 669 -30.65 -48.82 40.39
C MET A 669 -31.65 -49.73 39.63
N GLY A 670 -31.55 -49.81 38.31
CA GLY A 670 -32.50 -50.56 37.48
C GLY A 670 -33.88 -49.88 37.36
N LEU A 671 -33.94 -48.57 37.55
CA LEU A 671 -35.15 -47.77 37.34
C LEU A 671 -34.81 -46.59 36.43
N LEU A 672 -35.79 -46.16 35.63
CA LEU A 672 -35.67 -45.01 34.76
C LEU A 672 -36.31 -43.80 35.45
N PHE A 673 -35.51 -42.78 35.75
CA PHE A 673 -35.98 -41.55 36.38
C PHE A 673 -36.10 -40.45 35.34
N ALA A 674 -37.19 -39.69 35.40
CA ALA A 674 -37.42 -38.54 34.53
C ALA A 674 -37.91 -37.34 35.35
N GLY A 675 -37.47 -36.14 34.99
CA GLY A 675 -38.03 -34.91 35.57
C GLY A 675 -39.52 -34.78 35.19
N SER A 676 -40.37 -34.46 36.17
CA SER A 676 -41.79 -34.26 35.94
C SER A 676 -42.05 -32.96 35.15
N ALA A 677 -43.01 -33.01 34.22
CA ALA A 677 -43.41 -31.83 33.45
C ALA A 677 -44.32 -30.90 34.26
N GLU A 678 -44.99 -31.41 35.29
CA GLU A 678 -46.11 -30.74 35.97
C GLU A 678 -45.70 -30.08 37.30
N GLY A 679 -44.52 -30.38 37.84
CA GLY A 679 -44.08 -29.81 39.12
C GLY A 679 -42.67 -30.20 39.55
N PRO A 680 -42.28 -29.86 40.80
CA PRO A 680 -40.96 -30.12 41.34
C PRO A 680 -40.86 -31.58 41.79
N ALA A 681 -40.97 -32.50 40.84
CA ALA A 681 -40.98 -33.93 41.12
C ALA A 681 -40.16 -34.72 40.12
N VAL A 682 -39.70 -35.89 40.53
CA VAL A 682 -39.02 -36.87 39.68
C VAL A 682 -39.94 -38.08 39.54
N SER A 683 -40.36 -38.38 38.32
CA SER A 683 -41.15 -39.56 38.01
C SER A 683 -40.25 -40.79 37.93
N VAL A 684 -40.67 -41.88 38.59
CA VAL A 684 -39.99 -43.17 38.59
C VAL A 684 -40.70 -44.08 37.60
N LEU A 685 -39.99 -44.55 36.58
CA LEU A 685 -40.52 -45.27 35.44
C LEU A 685 -39.91 -46.67 35.32
N ARG A 686 -40.72 -47.60 34.81
CA ARG A 686 -40.26 -48.93 34.38
C ARG A 686 -39.48 -48.83 33.07
N TYR A 687 -38.42 -49.63 32.96
CA TYR A 687 -37.52 -49.65 31.79
C TYR A 687 -37.59 -50.98 31.00
N GLU A 688 -38.30 -51.98 31.52
CA GLU A 688 -38.56 -53.27 30.90
C GLU A 688 -39.48 -53.13 29.67
N ASP A 689 -39.32 -53.97 28.65
CA ASP A 689 -39.96 -53.76 27.33
C ASP A 689 -41.50 -53.80 27.38
N ASP A 690 -42.06 -54.68 28.21
CA ASP A 690 -43.50 -54.95 28.38
C ASP A 690 -44.24 -53.85 29.17
N ALA A 691 -43.51 -53.10 29.99
CA ALA A 691 -44.04 -52.06 30.84
C ALA A 691 -43.29 -50.73 30.69
N PHE A 692 -42.59 -50.56 29.57
CA PHE A 692 -41.74 -49.40 29.32
C PHE A 692 -42.50 -48.09 29.51
N GLY A 693 -41.88 -47.14 30.22
CA GLY A 693 -42.45 -45.80 30.44
C GLY A 693 -43.64 -45.77 31.41
N ARG A 694 -44.12 -46.90 31.94
CA ARG A 694 -45.14 -46.91 32.99
C ARG A 694 -44.57 -46.33 34.28
N GLN A 695 -45.30 -45.37 34.84
CA GLN A 695 -44.93 -44.72 36.09
C GLN A 695 -45.22 -45.66 37.27
N LEU A 696 -44.20 -45.91 38.07
CA LEU A 696 -44.28 -46.66 39.32
C LEU A 696 -44.60 -45.73 40.49
N ASP A 697 -43.93 -44.58 40.52
CA ASP A 697 -43.97 -43.64 41.63
C ASP A 697 -43.61 -42.23 41.14
N GLU A 698 -43.84 -41.23 41.99
CA GLU A 698 -43.41 -39.86 41.78
C GLU A 698 -42.87 -39.26 43.08
N VAL A 699 -41.60 -38.88 43.04
CA VAL A 699 -40.91 -38.31 44.19
C VAL A 699 -41.10 -36.80 44.16
N LEU A 700 -41.87 -36.27 45.11
CA LEU A 700 -42.07 -34.84 45.28
C LEU A 700 -40.89 -34.19 46.02
N LEU A 701 -40.34 -33.12 45.46
CA LEU A 701 -39.17 -32.42 45.97
C LEU A 701 -39.59 -31.09 46.57
N LEU A 702 -39.44 -30.94 47.89
CA LEU A 702 -39.88 -29.75 48.62
C LEU A 702 -38.77 -29.14 49.50
N PRO A 703 -37.62 -28.69 48.94
CA PRO A 703 -36.65 -27.91 49.71
C PRO A 703 -37.30 -26.61 50.24
N PRO A 704 -37.03 -26.19 51.50
CA PRO A 704 -37.61 -24.97 52.06
C PRO A 704 -37.37 -23.72 51.19
N ARG A 705 -36.13 -23.53 50.73
CA ARG A 705 -35.77 -22.36 49.91
C ARG A 705 -36.34 -22.41 48.49
N ALA A 706 -36.46 -23.61 47.90
CA ALA A 706 -37.12 -23.78 46.61
C ALA A 706 -38.59 -23.34 46.65
N LEU A 707 -39.28 -23.59 47.77
CA LEU A 707 -40.65 -23.12 47.99
C LEU A 707 -40.71 -21.60 48.14
N GLU A 708 -39.78 -21.00 48.88
CA GLU A 708 -39.69 -19.54 49.05
C GLU A 708 -39.43 -18.82 47.71
N GLU A 709 -38.55 -19.38 46.88
CA GLU A 709 -38.15 -18.80 45.59
C GLU A 709 -39.01 -19.28 44.41
N SER A 710 -40.07 -20.05 44.68
CA SER A 710 -40.99 -20.62 43.66
C SER A 710 -40.27 -21.42 42.57
N GLN A 711 -39.25 -22.19 42.94
CA GLN A 711 -38.50 -23.07 42.06
C GLN A 711 -39.25 -24.39 41.84
N THR A 712 -40.23 -24.36 40.95
CA THR A 712 -41.23 -25.42 40.78
C THR A 712 -40.92 -26.44 39.67
N GLN A 713 -39.78 -26.33 38.99
CA GLN A 713 -39.43 -27.23 37.89
C GLN A 713 -38.08 -27.90 38.10
N VAL A 714 -37.99 -29.21 37.87
CA VAL A 714 -36.72 -29.94 37.86
C VAL A 714 -35.96 -29.60 36.58
N HIS A 715 -34.77 -29.03 36.72
CA HIS A 715 -33.90 -28.70 35.59
C HIS A 715 -32.95 -29.86 35.26
N ASP A 716 -32.26 -30.40 36.26
CA ASP A 716 -31.36 -31.55 36.11
C ASP A 716 -31.28 -32.30 37.45
N PHE A 717 -30.92 -33.58 37.40
CA PHE A 717 -30.61 -34.36 38.60
C PHE A 717 -29.66 -35.51 38.28
N ILE A 718 -28.89 -35.95 39.28
CA ILE A 718 -27.95 -37.06 39.13
C ILE A 718 -27.68 -37.71 40.48
N ARG A 719 -27.34 -39.00 40.48
CA ARG A 719 -26.92 -39.72 41.68
C ARG A 719 -25.40 -39.84 41.74
N SER A 720 -24.82 -39.66 42.93
CA SER A 720 -23.42 -39.96 43.20
C SER A 720 -23.27 -40.57 44.59
N GLY A 721 -22.85 -41.83 44.66
CA GLY A 721 -22.86 -42.60 45.90
C GLY A 721 -24.26 -42.73 46.49
N GLU A 722 -24.42 -42.34 47.75
CA GLU A 722 -25.68 -42.40 48.50
C GLU A 722 -26.53 -41.12 48.39
N TYR A 723 -26.16 -40.18 47.53
CA TYR A 723 -26.81 -38.87 47.45
C TYR A 723 -27.39 -38.58 46.07
N TRP A 724 -28.57 -37.95 46.08
CA TRP A 724 -29.21 -37.37 44.91
C TRP A 724 -28.96 -35.88 44.86
N TRP A 725 -28.51 -35.43 43.70
CA TRP A 725 -28.26 -34.04 43.38
C TRP A 725 -29.37 -33.56 42.48
N VAL A 726 -30.05 -32.48 42.86
CA VAL A 726 -31.20 -31.98 42.12
C VAL A 726 -31.09 -30.49 41.94
N SER A 727 -31.13 -30.04 40.68
CA SER A 727 -31.26 -28.65 40.29
C SER A 727 -32.73 -28.32 40.06
N LEU A 728 -33.27 -27.38 40.84
CA LEU A 728 -34.62 -26.85 40.65
C LEU A 728 -34.53 -25.43 40.11
N ARG A 729 -35.47 -25.07 39.23
CA ARG A 729 -35.58 -23.73 38.66
C ARG A 729 -36.99 -23.18 38.79
N ASN A 730 -37.07 -21.86 38.89
CA ASN A 730 -38.29 -21.11 38.72
C ASN A 730 -38.52 -20.88 37.21
N PRO A 731 -39.64 -21.35 36.64
CA PRO A 731 -39.88 -21.23 35.20
C PRO A 731 -40.14 -19.79 34.73
N GLU A 732 -40.50 -18.87 35.64
CA GLU A 732 -40.78 -17.46 35.31
C GLU A 732 -39.53 -16.58 35.38
N THR A 733 -38.70 -16.75 36.41
CA THR A 733 -37.52 -15.91 36.66
C THR A 733 -36.20 -16.55 36.18
N ALA A 734 -36.23 -17.84 35.83
CA ALA A 734 -35.06 -18.68 35.57
C ALA A 734 -34.06 -18.80 36.75
N SER A 735 -34.40 -18.29 37.94
CA SER A 735 -33.58 -18.49 39.13
C SER A 735 -33.60 -19.95 39.54
N GLY A 736 -32.45 -20.52 39.88
CA GLY A 736 -32.35 -21.92 40.28
C GLY A 736 -31.56 -22.13 41.55
N GLY A 737 -31.66 -23.34 42.09
CA GLY A 737 -30.94 -23.78 43.26
C GLY A 737 -30.51 -25.23 43.11
N LEU A 738 -29.36 -25.57 43.72
CA LEU A 738 -28.83 -26.92 43.76
C LEU A 738 -29.01 -27.51 45.15
N TYR A 739 -29.68 -28.66 45.21
CA TYR A 739 -30.10 -29.29 46.45
C TYR A 739 -29.58 -30.72 46.53
N LEU A 740 -29.22 -31.13 47.74
CA LEU A 740 -28.76 -32.47 48.05
C LEU A 740 -29.82 -33.23 48.84
N PHE A 741 -30.07 -34.46 48.41
CA PHE A 741 -30.99 -35.41 49.02
C PHE A 741 -30.24 -36.71 49.35
N ASP A 742 -30.69 -37.46 50.34
CA ASP A 742 -30.19 -38.82 50.59
C ASP A 742 -30.80 -39.85 49.62
N SER A 743 -30.45 -41.12 49.79
CA SER A 743 -30.92 -42.24 48.98
C SER A 743 -32.44 -42.41 48.98
N ASP A 744 -33.11 -41.96 50.05
CA ASP A 744 -34.55 -42.04 50.24
C ASP A 744 -35.26 -40.74 49.82
N TRP A 745 -34.57 -39.89 49.06
CA TRP A 745 -35.06 -38.59 48.58
C TRP A 745 -35.46 -37.62 49.69
N LYS A 746 -34.89 -37.77 50.89
CA LYS A 746 -35.07 -36.79 51.96
C LYS A 746 -34.09 -35.65 51.78
N TYR A 747 -34.64 -34.42 51.83
CA TYR A 747 -33.84 -33.20 51.73
C TYR A 747 -32.80 -33.13 52.85
N LEU A 748 -31.54 -32.88 52.47
CA LEU A 748 -30.42 -32.71 53.40
C LEU A 748 -30.03 -31.24 53.56
N ARG A 749 -29.67 -30.59 52.44
CA ARG A 749 -29.23 -29.19 52.41
C ARG A 749 -29.21 -28.60 51.01
N GLU A 750 -29.16 -27.28 50.95
CA GLU A 750 -28.84 -26.52 49.74
C GLU A 750 -27.31 -26.38 49.60
N LEU A 751 -26.84 -26.30 48.35
CA LEU A 751 -25.45 -26.05 48.02
C LEU A 751 -25.29 -24.64 47.46
N ALA A 752 -24.27 -23.92 47.93
CA ALA A 752 -23.97 -22.58 47.47
C ALA A 752 -23.41 -22.63 46.04
N VAL A 753 -24.15 -22.04 45.09
CA VAL A 753 -23.79 -21.94 43.68
C VAL A 753 -23.88 -20.47 43.26
N PRO A 754 -22.93 -19.93 42.48
CA PRO A 754 -23.02 -18.59 41.90
C PRO A 754 -24.27 -18.45 41.02
N ALA A 755 -24.88 -17.26 41.01
CA ALA A 755 -26.11 -16.99 40.23
C ALA A 755 -25.98 -17.29 38.72
N THR A 756 -24.76 -17.28 38.17
CA THR A 756 -24.49 -17.61 36.76
C THR A 756 -24.58 -19.10 36.44
N LEU A 757 -24.52 -19.97 37.47
CA LEU A 757 -24.50 -21.42 37.36
C LEU A 757 -25.74 -22.09 37.96
N THR A 758 -26.70 -21.30 38.45
CA THR A 758 -27.93 -21.82 39.08
C THR A 758 -28.83 -22.61 38.13
N SER A 759 -28.70 -22.37 36.82
CA SER A 759 -29.34 -23.13 35.74
C SER A 759 -28.34 -24.03 35.00
N GLY A 760 -27.27 -24.47 35.67
CA GLY A 760 -26.25 -25.33 35.09
C GLY A 760 -26.67 -26.80 35.01
N HIS A 761 -25.97 -27.54 34.15
CA HIS A 761 -26.10 -28.98 33.95
C HIS A 761 -25.15 -29.77 34.85
N LEU A 762 -25.59 -30.97 35.25
CA LEU A 762 -24.86 -31.87 36.14
C LEU A 762 -24.27 -33.06 35.37
N THR A 763 -22.98 -33.28 35.53
CA THR A 763 -22.28 -34.45 34.97
C THR A 763 -21.53 -35.21 36.06
N ARG A 764 -21.69 -36.53 36.10
CA ARG A 764 -20.94 -37.42 36.99
C ARG A 764 -19.59 -37.78 36.36
N TRP A 765 -18.51 -37.48 37.07
CA TRP A 765 -17.15 -37.84 36.67
C TRP A 765 -16.51 -38.71 37.75
N GLY A 766 -16.62 -40.03 37.59
CA GLY A 766 -16.30 -40.98 38.66
C GLY A 766 -17.20 -40.77 39.88
N GLN A 767 -16.60 -40.47 41.04
CA GLN A 767 -17.32 -40.15 42.28
C GLN A 767 -17.59 -38.65 42.46
N LYS A 768 -17.20 -37.81 41.49
CA LYS A 768 -17.32 -36.36 41.56
C LYS A 768 -18.49 -35.87 40.70
N ILE A 769 -19.05 -34.73 41.08
CA ILE A 769 -20.09 -34.04 40.30
C ILE A 769 -19.51 -32.75 39.75
N LEU A 770 -19.70 -32.53 38.45
CA LEU A 770 -19.38 -31.28 37.75
C LEU A 770 -20.68 -30.52 37.48
N LEU A 771 -20.68 -29.23 37.79
CA LEU A 771 -21.74 -28.28 37.42
C LEU A 771 -21.17 -27.27 36.44
N PHE A 772 -21.77 -27.17 35.26
CA PHE A 772 -21.33 -26.26 34.21
C PHE A 772 -22.51 -25.56 33.53
N HIS A 773 -22.27 -24.41 32.91
CA HIS A 773 -23.26 -23.68 32.13
C HIS A 773 -22.63 -23.18 30.82
N PRO A 774 -23.32 -23.27 29.67
CA PRO A 774 -22.79 -22.82 28.37
C PRO A 774 -22.34 -21.35 28.33
N GLY A 775 -22.95 -20.51 29.17
CA GLY A 775 -22.62 -19.08 29.26
C GLY A 775 -21.42 -18.74 30.14
N THR A 776 -20.75 -19.71 30.77
CA THR A 776 -19.63 -19.44 31.69
C THR A 776 -18.49 -20.45 31.54
N THR A 777 -17.24 -19.98 31.63
CA THR A 777 -16.06 -20.84 31.62
C THR A 777 -15.85 -21.60 32.93
N GLU A 778 -16.51 -21.16 34.00
CA GLU A 778 -16.42 -21.77 35.32
C GLU A 778 -17.15 -23.12 35.35
N VAL A 779 -16.43 -24.17 35.74
CA VAL A 779 -16.99 -25.50 36.01
C VAL A 779 -16.75 -25.83 37.47
N LEU A 780 -17.81 -25.82 38.28
CA LEU A 780 -17.69 -26.19 39.69
C LEU A 780 -17.55 -27.70 39.82
N ARG A 781 -16.71 -28.11 40.77
CA ARG A 781 -16.50 -29.51 41.10
C ARG A 781 -16.88 -29.77 42.54
N PHE A 782 -17.67 -30.82 42.75
CA PHE A 782 -18.08 -31.27 44.07
C PHE A 782 -17.66 -32.72 44.34
N SER A 783 -17.38 -33.02 45.61
CA SER A 783 -17.24 -34.40 46.09
C SER A 783 -18.59 -35.15 46.03
N SER A 784 -18.57 -36.47 46.14
CA SER A 784 -19.79 -37.29 46.23
C SER A 784 -20.72 -36.88 47.38
N THR A 785 -20.16 -36.38 48.48
CA THR A 785 -20.91 -35.93 49.67
C THR A 785 -21.46 -34.51 49.54
N GLY A 786 -21.12 -33.80 48.47
CA GLY A 786 -21.52 -32.42 48.22
C GLY A 786 -20.72 -31.35 48.96
N LEU A 787 -19.42 -31.57 49.12
CA LEU A 787 -18.46 -30.54 49.49
C LEU A 787 -17.88 -29.93 48.22
N ALA A 788 -17.80 -28.60 48.15
CA ALA A 788 -17.15 -27.91 47.05
C ALA A 788 -15.65 -28.22 47.06
N GLU A 789 -15.11 -28.63 45.91
CA GLU A 789 -13.68 -28.79 45.67
C GLU A 789 -13.14 -27.60 44.86
N VAL A 790 -11.84 -27.60 44.59
CA VAL A 790 -11.26 -26.69 43.59
C VAL A 790 -11.97 -26.92 42.26
N ASN A 791 -12.45 -25.82 41.66
CA ASN A 791 -13.10 -25.77 40.37
C ASN A 791 -12.30 -26.54 39.32
N TYR A 792 -13.00 -27.14 38.36
CA TYR A 792 -12.36 -27.78 37.24
C TYR A 792 -12.00 -26.72 36.19
N GLU A 793 -10.72 -26.60 35.89
CA GLU A 793 -10.21 -25.74 34.83
C GLU A 793 -9.71 -26.63 33.69
N SER A 794 -10.28 -26.41 32.50
CA SER A 794 -9.85 -27.09 31.28
C SER A 794 -8.72 -26.28 30.62
N ASP A 795 -7.54 -26.88 30.53
CA ASP A 795 -6.37 -26.35 29.82
C ASP A 795 -6.69 -26.12 28.33
N LEU A 796 -7.27 -27.13 27.67
CA LEU A 796 -7.66 -27.05 26.26
C LEU A 796 -8.73 -25.98 25.99
N LEU A 797 -9.70 -25.79 26.89
CA LEU A 797 -10.74 -24.77 26.72
C LEU A 797 -10.15 -23.37 26.86
N THR A 798 -9.25 -23.18 27.82
CA THR A 798 -8.57 -21.90 28.04
C THR A 798 -7.69 -21.54 26.84
N GLU A 799 -6.95 -22.52 26.31
CA GLU A 799 -6.14 -22.35 25.10
C GLU A 799 -7.01 -22.04 23.87
N PHE A 800 -8.13 -22.74 23.71
CA PHE A 800 -9.05 -22.52 22.60
C PHE A 800 -9.67 -21.11 22.61
N ILE A 801 -10.13 -20.64 23.77
CA ILE A 801 -10.67 -19.28 23.95
C ILE A 801 -9.59 -18.23 23.66
N ALA A 802 -8.36 -18.45 24.14
CA ALA A 802 -7.25 -17.54 23.91
C ALA A 802 -6.87 -17.45 22.42
N GLU A 803 -6.87 -18.57 21.69
CA GLU A 803 -6.54 -18.60 20.26
C GLU A 803 -7.63 -17.95 19.41
N GLN A 804 -8.91 -18.17 19.74
CA GLN A 804 -10.01 -17.44 19.09
C GLN A 804 -9.89 -15.93 19.28
N HIS A 805 -9.71 -15.48 20.52
CA HIS A 805 -9.55 -14.06 20.82
C HIS A 805 -8.34 -13.46 20.07
N ARG A 806 -7.23 -14.20 19.99
CA ARG A 806 -6.04 -13.77 19.24
C ARG A 806 -6.31 -13.63 17.74
N SER A 807 -6.99 -14.61 17.14
CA SER A 807 -7.37 -14.60 15.72
C SER A 807 -8.29 -13.42 15.40
N GLU A 808 -9.30 -13.17 16.25
CA GLU A 808 -10.22 -12.03 16.12
C GLU A 808 -9.47 -10.70 16.24
N THR A 809 -8.56 -10.57 17.21
CA THR A 809 -7.76 -9.36 17.40
C THR A 809 -6.87 -9.08 16.17
N ILE A 810 -6.21 -10.10 15.62
CA ILE A 810 -5.36 -9.97 14.44
C ILE A 810 -6.20 -9.61 13.20
N SER A 811 -7.32 -10.30 12.99
CA SER A 811 -8.25 -10.03 11.88
C SER A 811 -8.78 -8.60 11.97
N GLY A 812 -9.21 -8.16 13.15
CA GLY A 812 -9.63 -6.79 13.43
C GLY A 812 -8.55 -5.78 13.10
N ALA A 813 -7.31 -6.01 13.55
CA ALA A 813 -6.18 -5.14 13.26
C ALA A 813 -5.84 -5.04 11.75
N ILE A 814 -5.94 -6.16 11.02
CA ILE A 814 -5.76 -6.19 9.56
C ILE A 814 -6.83 -5.33 8.89
N TRP A 815 -8.10 -5.54 9.22
CA TRP A 815 -9.21 -4.77 8.65
C TRP A 815 -9.11 -3.27 9.00
N ALA A 816 -8.79 -2.94 10.25
CA ALA A 816 -8.56 -1.56 10.67
C ALA A 816 -7.43 -0.89 9.87
N THR A 817 -6.35 -1.62 9.60
CA THR A 817 -5.23 -1.13 8.78
C THR A 817 -5.63 -0.91 7.32
N VAL A 818 -6.35 -1.87 6.73
CA VAL A 818 -6.85 -1.76 5.34
C VAL A 818 -7.80 -0.58 5.20
N PHE A 819 -8.77 -0.43 6.10
CA PHE A 819 -9.71 0.70 6.08
C PHE A 819 -9.01 2.04 6.29
N SER A 820 -8.02 2.10 7.18
CA SER A 820 -7.20 3.29 7.40
C SER A 820 -6.44 3.71 6.14
N LEU A 821 -5.81 2.77 5.44
CA LEU A 821 -5.09 3.03 4.19
C LEU A 821 -6.05 3.48 3.07
N CYS A 822 -7.21 2.84 2.95
CA CYS A 822 -8.24 3.23 2.00
C CYS A 822 -8.76 4.65 2.28
N LEU A 823 -9.02 4.99 3.55
CA LEU A 823 -9.47 6.33 3.95
C LEU A 823 -8.43 7.39 3.60
N VAL A 824 -7.14 7.14 3.89
CA VAL A 824 -6.03 8.02 3.50
C VAL A 824 -6.00 8.21 1.98
N ALA A 825 -6.14 7.13 1.21
CA ALA A 825 -6.14 7.19 -0.24
C ALA A 825 -7.33 8.00 -0.79
N VAL A 826 -8.53 7.83 -0.24
CA VAL A 826 -9.73 8.61 -0.62
C VAL A 826 -9.54 10.09 -0.32
N VAL A 827 -9.13 10.44 0.91
CA VAL A 827 -8.95 11.84 1.29
C VAL A 827 -7.82 12.49 0.49
N GLY A 828 -6.71 11.76 0.26
CA GLY A 828 -5.62 12.20 -0.61
C GLY A 828 -6.07 12.46 -2.05
N ALA A 829 -6.87 11.56 -2.63
CA ALA A 829 -7.37 11.72 -3.99
C ALA A 829 -8.38 12.89 -4.11
N LEU A 830 -9.26 13.07 -3.12
CA LEU A 830 -10.23 14.17 -3.09
C LEU A 830 -9.56 15.53 -2.89
N THR A 831 -8.58 15.62 -1.98
CA THR A 831 -7.82 16.86 -1.76
C THR A 831 -7.02 17.26 -2.99
N TYR A 832 -6.39 16.30 -3.67
CA TYR A 832 -5.69 16.55 -4.93
C TYR A 832 -6.65 16.98 -6.06
N THR A 833 -7.82 16.35 -6.15
CA THR A 833 -8.88 16.73 -7.11
C THR A 833 -9.37 18.15 -6.85
N CYS A 834 -9.63 18.51 -5.58
CA CYS A 834 -9.99 19.86 -5.18
C CYS A 834 -8.90 20.88 -5.54
N HIS A 835 -7.63 20.53 -5.33
CA HIS A 835 -6.50 21.37 -5.74
C HIS A 835 -6.49 21.62 -7.25
N GLN A 836 -6.65 20.57 -8.08
CA GLN A 836 -6.69 20.74 -9.54
C GLN A 836 -7.91 21.54 -10.01
N TYR A 837 -9.06 21.37 -9.36
CA TYR A 837 -10.26 22.17 -9.62
C TYR A 837 -9.99 23.66 -9.37
N LEU A 838 -9.49 24.01 -8.19
CA LEU A 838 -9.12 25.38 -7.84
C LEU A 838 -8.04 25.95 -8.76
N ARG A 839 -7.01 25.14 -9.09
CA ARG A 839 -5.94 25.50 -10.02
C ARG A 839 -6.49 25.88 -11.39
N SER A 840 -7.48 25.12 -11.89
CA SER A 840 -8.13 25.43 -13.16
C SER A 840 -8.89 26.76 -13.13
N LEU A 841 -9.57 27.09 -12.04
CA LEU A 841 -10.32 28.35 -11.92
C LEU A 841 -9.39 29.57 -11.88
N VAL A 842 -8.25 29.45 -11.21
CA VAL A 842 -7.30 30.56 -11.03
C VAL A 842 -6.60 30.93 -12.35
N TYR A 843 -6.12 29.96 -13.11
CA TYR A 843 -5.33 30.22 -14.32
C TYR A 843 -6.14 30.48 -15.59
N VAL A 844 -7.44 30.14 -15.63
CA VAL A 844 -8.30 30.42 -16.79
C VAL A 844 -8.53 31.92 -16.98
N ASN A 845 -8.60 32.69 -15.89
CA ASN A 845 -9.05 34.08 -15.94
C ASN A 845 -7.91 35.11 -16.03
N ARG A 846 -6.63 34.71 -16.10
CA ARG A 846 -5.48 35.62 -15.96
C ARG A 846 -4.29 35.23 -16.85
N PRO A 847 -4.13 35.83 -18.05
CA PRO A 847 -2.95 35.60 -18.88
C PRO A 847 -1.71 36.27 -18.28
N ALA A 848 -0.66 35.49 -18.06
CA ALA A 848 0.60 35.97 -17.47
C ALA A 848 1.43 36.80 -18.47
N SER A 849 2.17 37.82 -17.99
CA SER A 849 3.17 38.55 -18.79
C SER A 849 4.56 37.94 -18.62
N GLY A 850 5.48 38.26 -19.54
CA GLY A 850 6.91 38.08 -19.26
C GLY A 850 7.46 39.27 -18.47
N ALA A 851 8.52 39.05 -17.69
CA ALA A 851 9.24 40.09 -16.99
C ALA A 851 10.08 40.93 -17.97
N GLU A 852 10.13 42.24 -17.76
CA GLU A 852 11.07 43.15 -18.43
C GLU A 852 12.50 42.93 -17.91
N PRO A 853 13.56 43.21 -18.69
CA PRO A 853 14.94 43.01 -18.25
C PRO A 853 15.30 43.82 -16.99
N LEU A 854 15.75 43.14 -15.92
CA LEU A 854 16.08 43.76 -14.63
C LEU A 854 17.32 44.67 -14.69
N ASP A 855 18.25 44.39 -15.60
CA ASP A 855 19.51 45.13 -15.79
C ASP A 855 19.27 46.61 -16.11
N GLN A 856 18.22 46.91 -16.88
CA GLN A 856 17.83 48.28 -17.24
C GLN A 856 17.39 49.12 -16.04
N TYR A 857 16.91 48.49 -14.97
CA TYR A 857 16.37 49.16 -13.79
C TYR A 857 17.23 48.97 -12.53
N SER A 858 18.19 48.05 -12.57
CA SER A 858 19.00 47.61 -11.41
C SER A 858 19.64 48.74 -10.60
N GLU A 859 20.10 49.81 -11.25
CA GLU A 859 20.73 50.97 -10.60
C GLU A 859 19.72 51.90 -9.89
N HIS A 860 18.43 51.80 -10.23
CA HIS A 860 17.36 52.69 -9.75
C HIS A 860 16.40 52.01 -8.77
N ILE A 861 16.59 50.71 -8.47
CA ILE A 861 15.72 49.97 -7.55
C ILE A 861 16.11 50.25 -6.11
N VAL A 862 15.19 50.81 -5.33
CA VAL A 862 15.33 50.90 -3.88
C VAL A 862 14.83 49.59 -3.27
N TRP A 863 15.76 48.72 -2.87
CA TRP A 863 15.46 47.45 -2.21
C TRP A 863 15.13 47.64 -0.73
N VAL A 864 14.20 46.81 -0.24
CA VAL A 864 13.86 46.71 1.18
C VAL A 864 14.83 45.78 1.89
N ASP A 865 15.31 46.21 3.05
CA ASP A 865 16.20 45.44 3.89
C ASP A 865 15.51 44.20 4.50
N PRO A 866 16.20 43.04 4.55
CA PRO A 866 15.74 41.90 5.34
C PRO A 866 15.83 42.23 6.83
N VAL A 867 15.05 41.54 7.66
CA VAL A 867 15.16 41.69 9.13
C VAL A 867 16.53 41.17 9.61
N GLU A 868 17.29 42.01 10.31
CA GLU A 868 18.68 41.74 10.75
C GLU A 868 18.82 40.43 11.55
N ASP A 869 17.88 40.16 12.46
CA ASP A 869 17.93 39.02 13.40
C ASP A 869 16.96 37.87 13.04
N ARG A 870 16.57 37.73 11.75
CA ARG A 870 15.57 36.75 11.27
C ARG A 870 15.78 35.32 11.82
N ARG A 871 17.02 34.83 11.84
CA ARG A 871 17.34 33.48 12.35
C ARG A 871 17.11 33.35 13.86
N ARG A 872 17.46 34.39 14.63
CA ARG A 872 17.33 34.42 16.08
C ARG A 872 15.86 34.46 16.50
N ASP A 873 15.04 35.24 15.80
CA ASP A 873 13.61 35.32 16.08
C ASP A 873 12.87 34.04 15.70
N LEU A 874 13.24 33.39 14.58
CA LEU A 874 12.70 32.08 14.24
C LEU A 874 13.08 31.00 15.26
N LEU A 875 14.29 31.05 15.82
CA LEU A 875 14.70 30.15 16.91
C LEU A 875 13.86 30.38 18.18
N ARG A 876 13.57 31.64 18.53
CA ARG A 876 12.68 31.96 19.67
C ARG A 876 11.27 31.43 19.46
N THR A 877 10.68 31.64 18.28
CA THR A 877 9.36 31.09 17.93
C THR A 877 9.36 29.55 17.97
N GLY A 878 10.42 28.91 17.47
CA GLY A 878 10.58 27.46 17.52
C GLY A 878 10.69 26.92 18.95
N LEU A 879 11.45 27.59 19.83
CA LEU A 879 11.55 27.23 21.25
C LEU A 879 10.21 27.39 21.99
N GLY A 880 9.51 28.50 21.74
CA GLY A 880 8.17 28.73 22.31
C GLY A 880 7.16 27.66 21.87
N TYR A 881 7.18 27.28 20.59
CA TYR A 881 6.35 26.18 20.09
C TYR A 881 6.72 24.84 20.75
N GLY A 882 8.02 24.55 20.90
CA GLY A 882 8.50 23.35 21.60
C GLY A 882 8.01 23.25 23.04
N LEU A 883 8.00 24.36 23.78
CA LEU A 883 7.45 24.43 25.14
C LEU A 883 5.94 24.15 25.17
N ILE A 884 5.18 24.69 24.22
CA ILE A 884 3.75 24.41 24.07
C ILE A 884 3.51 22.92 23.79
N CYS A 885 4.30 22.31 22.89
CA CYS A 885 4.20 20.88 22.59
C CYS A 885 4.45 20.02 23.83
N ILE A 886 5.48 20.34 24.61
CA ILE A 886 5.78 19.62 25.87
C ILE A 886 4.63 19.78 26.85
N ALA A 887 4.07 20.99 27.02
CA ALA A 887 2.94 21.24 27.90
C ALA A 887 1.69 20.44 27.49
N VAL A 888 1.39 20.36 26.18
CA VAL A 888 0.27 19.56 25.66
C VAL A 888 0.50 18.06 25.89
N LEU A 889 1.71 17.55 25.65
CA LEU A 889 2.02 16.14 25.89
C LEU A 889 1.96 15.77 27.37
N LEU A 890 2.42 16.66 28.27
CA LEU A 890 2.28 16.47 29.72
C LEU A 890 0.82 16.47 30.16
N LEU A 891 -0.02 17.32 29.57
CA LEU A 891 -1.45 17.35 29.85
C LEU A 891 -2.14 16.05 29.38
N ILE A 892 -1.79 15.53 28.21
CA ILE A 892 -2.31 14.25 27.70
C ILE A 892 -1.88 13.09 28.60
N ALA A 893 -0.62 13.07 29.05
CA ALA A 893 -0.14 12.07 30.00
C ALA A 893 -0.87 12.15 31.35
N GLY A 894 -1.24 13.36 31.80
CA GLY A 894 -2.03 13.56 33.02
C GLY A 894 -3.50 13.16 32.92
N LEU A 895 -4.03 12.94 31.71
CA LEU A 895 -5.41 12.52 31.46
C LEU A 895 -5.56 11.00 31.26
N ASP A 896 -4.50 10.21 31.52
CA ASP A 896 -4.47 8.75 31.35
C ASP A 896 -4.90 8.30 29.92
N ALA A 897 -4.49 9.10 28.93
CA ALA A 897 -4.82 8.88 27.53
C ALA A 897 -4.20 7.60 26.98
N SER A 898 -4.91 6.92 26.07
CA SER A 898 -4.42 5.69 25.46
C SER A 898 -3.19 5.93 24.58
N ALA A 899 -2.39 4.88 24.34
CA ALA A 899 -1.17 4.98 23.51
C ALA A 899 -1.44 5.56 22.11
N HIS A 900 -2.59 5.23 21.50
CA HIS A 900 -3.00 5.75 20.19
C HIS A 900 -3.32 7.26 20.24
N GLN A 901 -3.94 7.74 21.32
CA GLN A 901 -4.23 9.16 21.51
C GLN A 901 -2.94 9.98 21.68
N ALA A 902 -1.98 9.46 22.45
CA ALA A 902 -0.66 10.07 22.61
C ALA A 902 0.11 10.14 21.28
N LEU A 903 0.12 9.04 20.50
CA LEU A 903 0.76 9.02 19.18
C LEU A 903 0.10 10.01 18.20
N ALA A 904 -1.23 10.07 18.18
CA ALA A 904 -1.96 11.02 17.35
C ALA A 904 -1.61 12.47 17.69
N ALA A 905 -1.49 12.80 18.98
CA ALA A 905 -1.08 14.13 19.40
C ALA A 905 0.35 14.49 18.96
N ILE A 906 1.30 13.56 19.10
CA ILE A 906 2.68 13.75 18.61
C ILE A 906 2.68 14.02 17.10
N LEU A 907 1.94 13.23 16.33
CA LEU A 907 1.81 13.42 14.88
C LEU A 907 1.23 14.80 14.55
N ALA A 908 0.13 15.21 15.20
CA ALA A 908 -0.48 16.52 14.99
C ALA A 908 0.48 17.70 15.28
N LEU A 909 1.28 17.59 16.35
CA LEU A 909 2.25 18.62 16.76
C LEU A 909 3.52 18.64 15.89
N SER A 910 3.85 17.54 15.20
CA SER A 910 5.03 17.50 14.32
C SER A 910 4.92 18.41 13.09
N GLY A 911 3.71 18.61 12.58
CA GLY A 911 3.46 19.35 11.34
C GLY A 911 3.93 20.80 11.38
N PRO A 912 3.49 21.62 12.36
CA PRO A 912 3.95 23.00 12.48
C PRO A 912 5.44 23.12 12.77
N ALA A 913 6.04 22.18 13.51
CA ALA A 913 7.50 22.13 13.71
C ALA A 913 8.24 21.93 12.38
N ILE A 914 7.81 20.98 11.55
CA ILE A 914 8.36 20.77 10.20
C ILE A 914 8.15 22.04 9.35
N GLY A 915 6.99 22.67 9.42
CA GLY A 915 6.70 23.92 8.69
C GLY A 915 7.65 25.06 9.05
N LEU A 916 7.92 25.28 10.35
CA LEU A 916 8.87 26.27 10.83
C LEU A 916 10.30 25.96 10.37
N LEU A 917 10.72 24.70 10.41
CA LEU A 917 12.04 24.26 9.94
C LEU A 917 12.23 24.47 8.43
N LEU A 918 11.20 24.16 7.63
CA LEU A 918 11.23 24.37 6.18
C LEU A 918 11.31 25.86 5.84
N TYR A 919 10.54 26.71 6.55
CA TYR A 919 10.59 28.15 6.36
C TYR A 919 11.95 28.74 6.76
N GLY A 920 12.51 28.31 7.90
CA GLY A 920 13.81 28.79 8.39
C GLY A 920 15.00 28.40 7.50
N ARG A 921 14.86 27.37 6.68
CA ARG A 921 15.86 26.97 5.67
C ARG A 921 15.75 27.74 4.35
N GLY A 922 14.60 28.34 4.06
CA GLY A 922 14.35 29.05 2.79
C GLY A 922 14.98 30.44 2.74
N GLU A 923 15.57 30.78 1.60
CA GLU A 923 16.00 32.15 1.30
C GLU A 923 14.80 33.11 1.33
N SER A 924 15.01 34.31 1.87
CA SER A 924 14.01 35.38 1.88
C SER A 924 13.87 35.95 0.47
N GLY A 925 12.65 36.04 -0.06
CA GLY A 925 12.42 36.82 -1.28
C GLY A 925 12.73 38.31 -1.06
N HIS A 926 12.99 39.02 -2.16
CA HIS A 926 13.33 40.44 -2.18
C HIS A 926 12.18 41.26 -2.76
N ALA A 927 11.99 42.48 -2.24
CA ALA A 927 11.03 43.43 -2.78
C ALA A 927 11.70 44.80 -2.88
N GLY A 928 11.46 45.51 -3.97
CA GLY A 928 12.01 46.83 -4.23
C GLY A 928 11.07 47.70 -5.04
N ARG A 929 11.32 49.01 -5.00
CA ARG A 929 10.54 50.03 -5.71
C ARG A 929 11.41 50.73 -6.75
N VAL A 930 10.88 50.91 -7.96
CA VAL A 930 11.44 51.75 -9.03
C VAL A 930 10.34 52.70 -9.47
N GLU A 931 10.41 53.97 -9.08
CA GLU A 931 9.32 54.92 -9.35
C GLU A 931 7.95 54.33 -8.95
N ASP A 932 6.99 54.19 -9.88
CA ASP A 932 5.68 53.57 -9.64
C ASP A 932 5.58 52.06 -9.95
N THR A 933 6.73 51.41 -10.16
CA THR A 933 6.84 49.99 -10.47
C THR A 933 7.36 49.21 -9.26
N LEU A 934 6.70 48.09 -8.96
CA LEU A 934 7.11 47.15 -7.93
C LEU A 934 7.96 46.04 -8.55
N ALA A 935 9.18 45.86 -8.02
CA ALA A 935 10.07 44.75 -8.36
C ALA A 935 9.99 43.68 -7.26
N LEU A 936 9.66 42.45 -7.64
CA LEU A 936 9.64 41.29 -6.74
C LEU A 936 10.63 40.24 -7.22
N VAL A 937 11.35 39.62 -6.29
CA VAL A 937 12.17 38.42 -6.51
C VAL A 937 11.76 37.37 -5.50
N ASP A 938 11.29 36.21 -5.97
CA ASP A 938 10.87 35.13 -5.06
C ASP A 938 12.06 34.32 -4.51
N HIS A 939 11.76 33.35 -3.65
CA HIS A 939 12.74 32.43 -3.06
C HIS A 939 13.44 31.46 -4.04
N ARG A 940 13.06 31.44 -5.32
CA ARG A 940 13.68 30.69 -6.42
C ARG A 940 14.53 31.59 -7.31
N ASP A 941 14.85 32.80 -6.84
CA ASP A 941 15.54 33.85 -7.59
C ASP A 941 14.78 34.32 -8.86
N MET A 942 13.47 34.05 -8.96
CA MET A 942 12.66 34.48 -10.11
C MET A 942 12.14 35.90 -9.89
N TYR A 943 12.36 36.80 -10.86
CA TYR A 943 11.93 38.19 -10.75
C TYR A 943 10.81 38.58 -11.71
N HIS A 944 10.02 39.56 -11.30
CA HIS A 944 9.06 40.27 -12.15
C HIS A 944 8.88 41.72 -11.70
N LEU A 945 8.69 42.61 -12.67
CA LEU A 945 8.33 44.02 -12.45
C LEU A 945 6.90 44.27 -12.92
N ALA A 946 6.11 45.01 -12.15
CA ALA A 946 4.76 45.41 -12.57
C ALA A 946 4.30 46.69 -11.86
N HIS A 947 3.36 47.40 -12.49
CA HIS A 947 2.69 48.58 -11.93
C HIS A 947 1.16 48.38 -11.91
N GLY A 948 0.46 49.14 -11.07
CA GLY A 948 -1.01 49.19 -11.01
C GLY A 948 -1.69 47.83 -10.78
N ALA A 949 -2.77 47.55 -11.53
CA ALA A 949 -3.65 46.41 -11.31
C ALA A 949 -3.00 45.01 -11.49
N ARG A 950 -1.80 44.92 -12.06
CA ARG A 950 -1.03 43.67 -12.17
C ARG A 950 -0.39 43.24 -10.85
N ILE A 951 -0.17 44.20 -9.93
CA ILE A 951 0.29 43.91 -8.59
C ILE A 951 -0.88 43.27 -7.83
N HIS A 952 -0.69 42.06 -7.35
CA HIS A 952 -1.68 41.37 -6.54
C HIS A 952 -1.20 41.31 -5.09
N TYR A 953 -2.11 41.53 -4.14
CA TYR A 953 -1.76 41.43 -2.72
C TYR A 953 -2.84 40.72 -1.91
N ARG A 954 -2.40 40.01 -0.87
CA ARG A 954 -3.27 39.45 0.16
C ARG A 954 -2.54 39.31 1.49
N GLY A 955 -2.89 40.17 2.44
CA GLY A 955 -2.23 40.18 3.75
C GLY A 955 -0.72 40.41 3.58
N PRO A 956 0.15 39.56 4.14
CA PRO A 956 1.60 39.71 3.99
C PRO A 956 2.15 39.21 2.65
N PHE A 957 1.33 38.67 1.75
CA PHE A 957 1.78 38.15 0.46
C PHE A 957 1.59 39.18 -0.66
N LEU A 958 2.67 39.44 -1.40
CA LEU A 958 2.71 40.21 -2.62
C LEU A 958 2.98 39.28 -3.79
N MET A 959 2.29 39.49 -4.91
CA MET A 959 2.33 38.59 -6.05
C MET A 959 2.29 39.38 -7.35
N ILE A 960 3.19 39.07 -8.29
CA ILE A 960 3.11 39.49 -9.69
C ILE A 960 3.16 38.22 -10.52
N ASP A 961 2.06 37.90 -11.21
CA ASP A 961 1.87 36.59 -11.84
C ASP A 961 2.22 35.44 -10.88
N ASP A 962 3.30 34.67 -11.13
CA ASP A 962 3.75 33.57 -10.27
C ASP A 962 5.03 33.89 -9.47
N VAL A 963 5.41 35.16 -9.38
CA VAL A 963 6.47 35.61 -8.48
C VAL A 963 5.81 36.08 -7.20
N VAL A 964 6.06 35.36 -6.09
CA VAL A 964 5.40 35.57 -4.81
C VAL A 964 6.42 35.86 -3.73
N VAL A 965 6.24 36.98 -3.04
CA VAL A 965 7.10 37.42 -1.93
C VAL A 965 6.26 37.59 -0.67
N PHE A 966 6.73 36.98 0.41
CA PHE A 966 6.16 37.13 1.74
C PHE A 966 6.85 38.29 2.46
N THR A 967 6.11 39.32 2.86
CA THR A 967 6.66 40.51 3.53
C THR A 967 6.98 40.29 5.01
N GLY A 968 6.33 39.31 5.67
CA GLY A 968 6.53 39.02 7.08
C GLY A 968 5.25 39.19 7.93
N THR A 969 5.22 38.54 9.10
CA THR A 969 4.26 38.79 10.17
C THR A 969 5.00 38.94 11.50
N ALA A 970 4.31 39.33 12.57
CA ALA A 970 4.92 39.45 13.90
C ALA A 970 5.53 38.13 14.41
N LEU A 971 4.93 36.99 14.07
CA LEU A 971 5.43 35.65 14.47
C LEU A 971 6.51 35.11 13.53
N VAL A 972 6.49 35.54 12.27
CA VAL A 972 7.35 35.04 11.20
C VAL A 972 7.89 36.26 10.42
N PRO A 973 8.92 36.94 10.94
CA PRO A 973 9.50 38.11 10.29
C PRO A 973 10.24 37.75 9.00
N ASN A 974 10.18 38.62 7.98
CA ASN A 974 10.94 38.43 6.74
C ASN A 974 11.63 39.72 6.26
N LEU A 975 10.87 40.74 5.87
CA LEU A 975 11.38 42.05 5.45
C LEU A 975 11.18 43.08 6.57
N ASN A 976 11.96 44.16 6.56
CA ASN A 976 11.80 45.24 7.52
C ASN A 976 10.37 45.83 7.44
N PRO A 977 9.56 45.71 8.51
CA PRO A 977 8.14 46.06 8.46
C PRO A 977 7.88 47.56 8.29
N GLU A 978 8.81 48.42 8.71
CA GLU A 978 8.70 49.87 8.54
C GLU A 978 8.94 50.24 7.08
N GLN A 979 10.04 49.76 6.49
CA GLN A 979 10.35 49.98 5.07
C GLN A 979 9.29 49.37 4.13
N VAL A 980 8.72 48.20 4.45
CA VAL A 980 7.59 47.64 3.67
C VAL A 980 6.38 48.57 3.71
N ARG A 981 6.07 49.16 4.87
CA ARG A 981 4.92 50.05 5.04
C ARG A 981 5.10 51.35 4.27
N GLU A 982 6.32 51.89 4.23
CA GLU A 982 6.64 53.14 3.55
C GLU A 982 6.84 52.97 2.04
N LEU A 983 7.59 51.95 1.60
CA LEU A 983 8.04 51.82 0.20
C LEU A 983 7.12 50.93 -0.65
N ILE A 984 6.55 49.88 -0.07
CA ILE A 984 5.90 48.79 -0.82
C ILE A 984 4.37 48.85 -0.75
N TYR A 985 3.80 49.06 0.44
CA TYR A 985 2.34 49.07 0.61
C TYR A 985 1.60 50.19 -0.14
N PRO A 986 2.13 51.40 -0.34
CA PRO A 986 1.48 52.41 -1.18
C PRO A 986 1.29 51.91 -2.62
N LEU A 987 2.29 51.25 -3.19
CA LEU A 987 2.22 50.64 -4.52
C LEU A 987 1.30 49.42 -4.56
N ALA A 988 1.37 48.55 -3.55
CA ALA A 988 0.54 47.35 -3.49
C ALA A 988 -0.95 47.67 -3.35
N ARG A 989 -1.32 48.74 -2.64
CA ARG A 989 -2.71 49.18 -2.46
C ARG A 989 -3.36 49.67 -3.76
N HIS A 990 -2.58 50.17 -4.71
CA HIS A 990 -3.04 50.49 -6.06
C HIS A 990 -3.23 49.24 -6.94
N GLY A 991 -2.81 48.08 -6.47
CA GLY A 991 -3.01 46.78 -7.10
C GLY A 991 -4.33 46.09 -6.76
N ALA A 992 -4.52 44.89 -7.30
CA ALA A 992 -5.74 44.08 -7.11
C ALA A 992 -5.64 43.17 -5.89
N ARG A 993 -6.60 43.27 -4.96
CA ARG A 993 -6.71 42.35 -3.81
C ARG A 993 -7.24 40.99 -4.25
N VAL A 994 -6.50 39.91 -3.99
CA VAL A 994 -6.90 38.55 -4.38
C VAL A 994 -7.60 37.79 -3.25
N ASP A 995 -8.48 36.85 -3.62
CA ASP A 995 -9.15 35.95 -2.68
C ASP A 995 -8.16 34.93 -2.07
N ARG A 996 -8.56 34.32 -0.93
CA ARG A 996 -7.71 33.37 -0.21
C ARG A 996 -7.36 32.13 -1.03
N LYS A 997 -8.28 31.66 -1.88
CA LYS A 997 -8.08 30.43 -2.68
C LYS A 997 -7.03 30.69 -3.77
N THR A 998 -7.12 31.83 -4.46
CA THR A 998 -6.10 32.25 -5.44
C THR A 998 -4.71 32.39 -4.81
N ALA A 999 -4.63 33.04 -3.64
CA ALA A 999 -3.35 33.20 -2.94
C ALA A 999 -2.74 31.82 -2.56
N LEU A 1000 -3.55 30.90 -2.03
CA LEU A 1000 -3.10 29.55 -1.68
C LEU A 1000 -2.63 28.76 -2.90
N ILE A 1001 -3.37 28.79 -4.01
CA ILE A 1001 -2.99 28.10 -5.25
C ILE A 1001 -1.66 28.63 -5.80
N LYS A 1002 -1.47 29.95 -5.84
CA LYS A 1002 -0.21 30.54 -6.29
C LYS A 1002 0.96 30.18 -5.39
N LEU A 1003 0.76 30.17 -4.07
CA LEU A 1003 1.79 29.75 -3.12
C LEU A 1003 2.16 28.27 -3.29
N LEU A 1004 1.19 27.39 -3.57
CA LEU A 1004 1.42 25.97 -3.84
C LEU A 1004 2.12 25.74 -5.19
N GLU A 1005 1.74 26.46 -6.24
CA GLU A 1005 2.38 26.38 -7.57
C GLU A 1005 3.87 26.73 -7.47
N VAL A 1006 4.17 27.80 -6.74
CA VAL A 1006 5.51 28.33 -6.53
C VAL A 1006 6.28 27.50 -5.49
N ARG A 1007 5.62 26.54 -4.83
CA ARG A 1007 6.15 25.74 -3.72
C ARG A 1007 6.74 26.61 -2.60
N HIS A 1008 6.08 27.73 -2.32
CA HIS A 1008 6.53 28.67 -1.31
C HIS A 1008 6.69 27.96 0.05
N PRO A 1009 7.79 28.18 0.81
CA PRO A 1009 8.09 27.42 2.03
C PRO A 1009 6.95 27.38 3.04
N LEU A 1010 6.20 28.48 3.20
CA LEU A 1010 5.02 28.53 4.07
C LEU A 1010 3.86 27.64 3.59
N ALA A 1011 3.64 27.51 2.28
CA ALA A 1011 2.60 26.63 1.75
C ALA A 1011 2.99 25.16 1.85
N VAL A 1012 4.28 24.84 1.63
CA VAL A 1012 4.80 23.49 1.88
C VAL A 1012 4.70 23.13 3.37
N GLY A 1013 5.01 24.07 4.26
CA GLY A 1013 4.80 23.90 5.70
C GLY A 1013 3.34 23.71 6.08
N GLY A 1014 2.41 24.44 5.43
CA GLY A 1014 0.96 24.24 5.59
C GLY A 1014 0.50 22.86 5.13
N VAL A 1015 1.05 22.33 4.03
CA VAL A 1015 0.79 20.95 3.56
C VAL A 1015 1.32 19.94 4.57
N ALA A 1016 2.53 20.13 5.11
CA ALA A 1016 3.07 19.27 6.16
C ALA A 1016 2.15 19.23 7.39
N CYS A 1017 1.62 20.39 7.82
CA CYS A 1017 0.63 20.45 8.90
C CYS A 1017 -0.64 19.64 8.58
N ALA A 1018 -1.19 19.78 7.38
CA ALA A 1018 -2.39 19.05 6.97
C ALA A 1018 -2.16 17.54 6.91
N VAL A 1019 -1.02 17.09 6.39
CA VAL A 1019 -0.65 15.66 6.34
C VAL A 1019 -0.46 15.10 7.75
N SER A 1020 0.24 15.81 8.63
CA SER A 1020 0.42 15.44 10.03
C SER A 1020 -0.92 15.33 10.79
N LEU A 1021 -1.85 16.26 10.58
CA LEU A 1021 -3.19 16.20 11.18
C LEU A 1021 -4.02 15.04 10.63
N LEU A 1022 -3.93 14.77 9.32
CA LEU A 1022 -4.63 13.64 8.72
C LEU A 1022 -4.09 12.31 9.24
N ALA A 1023 -2.76 12.17 9.38
CA ALA A 1023 -2.13 11.01 9.99
C ALA A 1023 -2.58 10.82 11.45
N ALA A 1024 -2.66 11.90 12.22
CA ALA A 1024 -3.18 11.86 13.59
C ALA A 1024 -4.64 11.38 13.65
N LEU A 1025 -5.50 11.89 12.77
CA LEU A 1025 -6.91 11.49 12.71
C LEU A 1025 -7.07 10.01 12.33
N VAL A 1026 -6.22 9.52 11.41
CA VAL A 1026 -6.20 8.10 11.03
C VAL A 1026 -5.78 7.22 12.21
N VAL A 1027 -4.77 7.61 12.99
CA VAL A 1027 -4.37 6.86 14.19
C VAL A 1027 -5.49 6.84 15.24
N LEU A 1028 -6.23 7.93 15.41
CA LEU A 1028 -7.39 7.96 16.33
C LEU A 1028 -8.52 7.03 15.89
N VAL A 1029 -8.83 7.03 14.59
CA VAL A 1029 -9.86 6.15 14.03
C VAL A 1029 -9.42 4.69 14.10
N ALA A 1030 -8.17 4.38 13.76
CA ALA A 1030 -7.61 3.04 13.85
C ALA A 1030 -7.62 2.50 15.28
N GLY A 1031 -7.37 3.34 16.29
CA GLY A 1031 -7.43 2.94 17.70
C GLY A 1031 -8.85 2.84 18.30
N SER A 1032 -9.90 3.07 17.50
CA SER A 1032 -11.30 2.89 17.92
C SER A 1032 -11.92 1.57 17.43
N PHE A 1033 -11.20 0.85 16.57
CA PHE A 1033 -11.47 -0.54 16.19
C PHE A 1033 -10.60 -1.46 17.05
#